data_AF-A0A072VEM6-F1
#
_entry.id   AF-A0A072VEM6-F1
#
_cell.length_a   1.000
_cell.length_b   1.000
_cell.length_c   1.000
_cell.angle_alpha   90.00
_cell.angle_beta   90.00
_cell.angle_gamma   90.00
#
_symmetry.space_group_name_H-M   'P 1'
#
loop_
_entity.id
_entity.type
_entity.pdbx_description
1 polymer ?
#
loop_
_entity_poly.entity_id
_entity_poly.type
_entity_poly.pdbx_seq_one_letter_code
_entity_poly.pdbx_strand_id
1 'polypeptide(L)'
;MEPEVSIEGSSTIQIAVIPIGQIPPPLLRDYYSLLLPLHTIPLSAISSFYTEHQKSPFAHQPWDSGSLRFKFVLGGATPSPWEDFQSHRKTLAVVGIVHCPSSLDLNDVVDQFASSCKSYPSSLVDRCFAFYPNDSQLEDGSKRGGNLRLFPPADRATLEFHLNTMMQEVAASLLMEFEKWVLQAESSGTILKTPLDSQASLSSEEVIKAKKRRLGRAQKTIGDYCLLAGSPVDANLHYSTALELGRLTGDYFWYAGALEGSVCALLIDRMGQKDSVLEDEVRYRYNSVILHYKKSQDNTQRVSPITFELEATLKLARFLCRRELAKEVVELLTTAADGAKSLIDASDRLILYIEIARLYGSLGYQRKAAFFSRQVAQLYLQQDNRLAAISAMQVLAMTTKAYHVQSRSSVSDHSIHTKGIGSDKPDGGKIYHQSVVSLFESQWSTIQMVVLREILLSAVRAGDPLTAWSAAARLLRSYYPLITPAGQNGLANALSNSSERLPPGTRCADPALPFIRVHSFPVHPTQMDIVKRNPAREDWWVGSAPSGPFIYTPFSKGDPNNIKKQELVWIVGEPIQVLVELANPCGFDLRVDSIYLSVHSGNFDAFPVSISLLPNSSKVITLSGIPTSVGPVTIPGCIVHCFGVITEHLFKEVDNLLLGAAQGLVLSDPFRCCGSPKLKNVSVPSISVVPPLPLLISHVVGGDGAIILYEGEIRDVWINLANAGTVPIEQAHISLSGKNQDSVITYSSETLKSHLPLKPGAEVTFPVTLRAWQVGVADADSTRHSKDASCPSLLIHYAGPLKTSEDPNAVSPGRRLVVPLQICVLQGLSFVKAQLLSMEFPAHVSENLPKLDDVNNSSNGGHVNSVDRLVKIDPFRGSWGLRFLELELSNPTDVVFEINVSVKLENNSNEDNHLADRDSTEYGYPKTRIDRDCSARVLVPLEHFKLPVLDDSFLSKDTQTDGIGGGRNSSFSEKISKAELNACIKNLVSRIKVQWHSGRNSSGELNIKDAIQAALLTSVMDVLLPDPLTFGFKLVKDGSDSDNIDPVKESDLPESPASKSSVLAHEMTPMVVVVRNNTKDMIKMNLNITCRDVAGENCVDGTKSTVLWTGVLSEVTIEIPPLQQIKHSFCLHFLVPGEYTLLAAAVIDDANDILRARARATSSAEPIFCRGPPYHLRVLGNT
;
A
#
# COMPACT_ATOMS: atom_id res chain seq x y z
N MET A 1 -38.03 -28.72 43.56
CA MET A 1 -38.85 -27.90 42.65
C MET A 1 -39.07 -28.67 41.36
N GLU A 2 -40.19 -28.46 40.68
CA GLU A 2 -40.38 -29.03 39.35
C GLU A 2 -39.81 -28.12 38.25
N PRO A 3 -39.23 -28.67 37.17
CA PRO A 3 -38.89 -27.90 35.98
C PRO A 3 -40.16 -27.54 35.18
N GLU A 4 -40.11 -26.41 34.45
CA GLU A 4 -41.21 -25.91 33.60
C GLU A 4 -42.50 -25.59 34.34
N VAL A 5 -42.33 -24.93 35.48
CA VAL A 5 -43.38 -24.49 36.38
C VAL A 5 -44.45 -23.67 35.64
N SER A 6 -45.68 -24.17 35.58
CA SER A 6 -46.86 -23.48 35.03
C SER A 6 -48.07 -23.67 35.93
N ILE A 7 -49.05 -22.74 35.87
CA ILE A 7 -50.30 -22.87 36.64
C ILE A 7 -51.06 -24.12 36.23
N GLU A 8 -51.06 -24.39 34.92
CA GLU A 8 -51.75 -25.52 34.29
C GLU A 8 -51.13 -26.89 34.60
N GLY A 9 -49.87 -26.91 35.06
CA GLY A 9 -49.13 -28.14 35.35
C GLY A 9 -49.84 -29.08 36.32
N SER A 10 -50.70 -28.54 37.20
CA SER A 10 -51.47 -29.34 38.16
C SER A 10 -52.49 -30.31 37.52
N SER A 11 -52.76 -30.16 36.22
CA SER A 11 -53.63 -31.04 35.43
C SER A 11 -52.86 -31.94 34.46
N THR A 12 -51.53 -31.97 34.56
CA THR A 12 -50.68 -32.86 33.76
C THR A 12 -50.37 -34.13 34.53
N ILE A 13 -50.53 -35.27 33.88
CA ILE A 13 -50.25 -36.60 34.42
C ILE A 13 -48.81 -36.95 34.08
N GLN A 14 -48.01 -37.27 35.09
CA GLN A 14 -46.63 -37.67 34.90
C GLN A 14 -46.54 -39.16 34.52
N ILE A 15 -45.87 -39.44 33.40
CA ILE A 15 -45.63 -40.79 32.87
C ILE A 15 -44.12 -41.04 32.85
N ALA A 16 -43.66 -42.06 33.57
CA ALA A 16 -42.26 -42.46 33.52
C ALA A 16 -41.98 -43.32 32.28
N VAL A 17 -40.95 -42.95 31.52
CA VAL A 17 -40.49 -43.70 30.35
C VAL A 17 -39.17 -44.37 30.70
N ILE A 18 -39.18 -45.70 30.77
CA ILE A 18 -38.02 -46.48 31.23
C ILE A 18 -37.46 -47.37 30.12
N PRO A 19 -36.13 -47.34 29.84
CA PRO A 19 -35.52 -48.31 28.95
C PRO A 19 -35.47 -49.68 29.62
N ILE A 20 -35.93 -50.73 28.92
CA ILE A 20 -35.90 -52.11 29.39
C ILE A 20 -34.99 -52.93 28.44
N GLY A 21 -34.02 -53.63 29.02
CA GLY A 21 -32.96 -54.31 28.27
C GLY A 21 -31.87 -53.37 27.73
N GLN A 22 -31.06 -53.85 26.80
CA GLN A 22 -29.92 -53.11 26.24
C GLN A 22 -30.37 -52.21 25.07
N ILE A 23 -30.44 -50.90 25.30
CA ILE A 23 -30.84 -49.93 24.28
C ILE A 23 -29.73 -48.89 24.08
N PRO A 24 -29.19 -48.73 22.86
CA PRO A 24 -28.26 -47.65 22.55
C PRO A 24 -28.89 -46.27 22.84
N PRO A 25 -28.17 -45.34 23.51
CA PRO A 25 -28.67 -44.00 23.83
C PRO A 25 -29.28 -43.18 22.66
N PRO A 26 -28.72 -43.20 21.43
CA PRO A 26 -29.35 -42.47 20.32
C PRO A 26 -30.72 -43.05 19.94
N LEU A 27 -30.85 -44.39 19.91
CA LEU A 27 -32.12 -45.06 19.62
C LEU A 27 -33.16 -44.81 20.70
N LEU A 28 -32.76 -44.80 21.98
CA LEU A 28 -33.65 -44.44 23.07
C LEU A 28 -34.20 -43.01 22.92
N ARG A 29 -33.35 -42.06 22.49
CA ARG A 29 -33.76 -40.68 22.21
C ARG A 29 -34.75 -40.63 21.05
N ASP A 30 -34.53 -41.42 20.00
CA ASP A 30 -35.43 -41.49 18.85
C ASP A 30 -36.81 -42.04 19.27
N TYR A 31 -36.86 -43.14 20.03
CA TYR A 31 -38.12 -43.68 20.56
C TYR A 31 -38.83 -42.70 21.50
N TYR A 32 -38.09 -42.06 22.38
CA TYR A 32 -38.65 -41.02 23.25
C TYR A 32 -39.23 -39.85 22.43
N SER A 33 -38.60 -39.48 21.32
CA SER A 33 -39.10 -38.42 20.44
C SER A 33 -40.45 -38.75 19.77
N LEU A 34 -40.78 -40.04 19.62
CA LEU A 34 -42.09 -40.48 19.09
C LEU A 34 -43.23 -40.29 20.12
N LEU A 35 -42.91 -40.28 21.41
CA LEU A 35 -43.89 -40.07 22.48
C LEU A 35 -44.20 -38.59 22.72
N LEU A 36 -43.22 -37.70 22.53
CA LEU A 36 -43.37 -36.26 22.80
C LEU A 36 -44.59 -35.59 22.11
N PRO A 37 -44.94 -35.90 20.85
CA PRO A 37 -46.15 -35.36 20.22
C PRO A 37 -47.45 -35.79 20.93
N LEU A 38 -47.45 -36.94 21.59
CA LEU A 38 -48.61 -37.57 22.25
C LEU A 38 -48.85 -37.04 23.69
N HIS A 39 -48.45 -35.80 23.95
CA HIS A 39 -48.58 -35.14 25.26
C HIS A 39 -50.02 -34.68 25.57
N THR A 40 -50.94 -34.70 24.61
CA THR A 40 -52.34 -34.35 24.80
C THR A 40 -53.23 -35.36 24.06
N ILE A 41 -54.12 -36.02 24.78
CA ILE A 41 -55.09 -36.97 24.22
C ILE A 41 -56.50 -36.40 24.41
N PRO A 42 -57.26 -36.13 23.34
CA PRO A 42 -58.61 -35.61 23.46
C PRO A 42 -59.54 -36.67 24.06
N LEU A 43 -60.44 -36.25 24.95
CA LEU A 43 -61.40 -37.15 25.59
C LEU A 43 -62.35 -37.80 24.58
N SER A 44 -62.63 -37.12 23.46
CA SER A 44 -63.45 -37.65 22.35
C SER A 44 -62.83 -38.87 21.66
N ALA A 45 -61.52 -39.08 21.80
CA ALA A 45 -60.83 -40.26 21.28
C ALA A 45 -60.80 -41.43 22.27
N ILE A 46 -61.30 -41.24 23.49
CA ILE A 46 -61.38 -42.28 24.52
C ILE A 46 -62.78 -42.87 24.47
N SER A 47 -62.88 -44.19 24.28
CA SER A 47 -64.18 -44.88 24.36
C SER A 47 -64.72 -44.83 25.78
N SER A 48 -65.94 -44.33 25.99
CA SER A 48 -66.60 -44.40 27.29
C SER A 48 -66.88 -45.88 27.65
N PHE A 49 -66.46 -46.30 28.84
CA PHE A 49 -66.60 -47.70 29.29
C PHE A 49 -67.95 -47.99 29.99
N TYR A 50 -68.81 -46.99 30.13
CA TYR A 50 -70.03 -47.09 30.91
C TYR A 50 -71.19 -47.67 30.09
N THR A 51 -71.69 -48.82 30.51
CA THR A 51 -73.07 -49.26 30.24
C THR A 51 -74.04 -48.48 31.14
N GLU A 52 -75.22 -48.08 30.65
CA GLU A 52 -76.23 -47.13 31.20
C GLU A 52 -76.57 -47.17 32.72
N HIS A 53 -76.05 -48.11 33.52
CA HIS A 53 -76.39 -48.30 34.94
C HIS A 53 -75.30 -47.90 35.95
N GLN A 54 -74.07 -47.57 35.52
CA GLN A 54 -73.01 -47.07 36.41
C GLN A 54 -72.82 -45.56 36.20
N LYS A 55 -72.97 -44.75 37.26
CA LYS A 55 -72.74 -43.30 37.21
C LYS A 55 -71.27 -43.02 37.53
N SER A 56 -70.54 -42.44 36.59
CA SER A 56 -69.18 -41.92 36.82
C SER A 56 -69.19 -40.89 37.96
N PRO A 57 -68.13 -40.83 38.80
CA PRO A 57 -67.96 -39.77 39.79
C PRO A 57 -67.71 -38.38 39.15
N PHE A 58 -67.42 -38.32 37.86
CA PHE A 58 -67.21 -37.07 37.12
C PHE A 58 -68.51 -36.63 36.41
N ALA A 59 -69.36 -35.92 37.15
CA ALA A 59 -70.68 -35.50 36.66
C ALA A 59 -70.64 -34.48 35.51
N HIS A 60 -69.56 -33.68 35.44
CA HIS A 60 -69.38 -32.60 34.47
C HIS A 60 -68.18 -32.81 33.53
N GLN A 61 -67.83 -34.08 33.24
CA GLN A 61 -66.73 -34.45 32.35
C GLN A 61 -66.96 -33.92 30.91
N PRO A 62 -66.08 -33.06 30.36
CA PRO A 62 -66.26 -32.47 29.03
C PRO A 62 -65.76 -33.40 27.92
N TRP A 63 -66.53 -34.42 27.55
CA TRP A 63 -66.13 -35.43 26.55
C TRP A 63 -65.79 -34.86 25.16
N ASP A 64 -66.47 -33.81 24.73
CA ASP A 64 -66.30 -33.26 23.37
C ASP A 64 -65.12 -32.27 23.25
N SER A 65 -64.78 -31.56 24.33
CA SER A 65 -63.82 -30.44 24.31
C SER A 65 -62.61 -30.63 25.23
N GLY A 66 -62.67 -31.57 26.17
CA GLY A 66 -61.61 -31.83 27.15
C GLY A 66 -60.51 -32.74 26.61
N SER A 67 -59.39 -32.78 27.34
CA SER A 67 -58.25 -33.64 27.02
C SER A 67 -57.49 -34.05 28.28
N LEU A 68 -56.87 -35.23 28.23
CA LEU A 68 -55.86 -35.64 29.20
C LEU A 68 -54.50 -35.16 28.72
N ARG A 69 -53.68 -34.65 29.65
CA ARG A 69 -52.35 -34.13 29.34
C ARG A 69 -51.28 -34.94 30.02
N PHE A 70 -50.26 -35.32 29.26
CA PHE A 70 -49.17 -36.18 29.69
C PHE A 70 -47.84 -35.43 29.70
N LYS A 71 -47.09 -35.62 30.78
CA LYS A 71 -45.70 -35.20 30.92
C LYS A 71 -44.83 -36.45 30.97
N PHE A 72 -44.15 -36.74 29.87
CA PHE A 72 -43.21 -37.85 29.80
C PHE A 72 -41.90 -37.48 30.52
N VAL A 73 -41.44 -38.35 31.40
CA VAL A 73 -40.21 -38.19 32.17
C VAL A 73 -39.35 -39.43 31.98
N LEU A 74 -38.15 -39.30 31.45
CA LEU A 74 -37.21 -40.42 31.36
C LEU A 74 -36.84 -40.92 32.76
N GLY A 75 -36.81 -42.24 32.93
CA GLY A 75 -36.69 -42.94 34.21
C GLY A 75 -35.58 -42.47 35.16
N GLY A 76 -35.70 -42.87 36.44
CA GLY A 76 -34.76 -42.52 37.51
C GLY A 76 -35.20 -41.40 38.47
N ALA A 77 -36.43 -40.89 38.34
CA ALA A 77 -36.98 -39.94 39.31
C ALA A 77 -37.29 -40.64 40.64
N THR A 78 -36.69 -40.15 41.74
CA THR A 78 -37.06 -40.59 43.10
C THR A 78 -38.47 -40.10 43.43
N PRO A 79 -39.29 -40.90 44.12
CA PRO A 79 -40.63 -40.47 44.54
C PRO A 79 -40.54 -39.18 45.33
N SER A 80 -41.39 -38.22 45.00
CA SER A 80 -41.40 -36.92 45.65
C SER A 80 -41.99 -37.07 47.06
N PRO A 81 -41.36 -36.49 48.10
CA PRO A 81 -41.92 -36.54 49.45
C PRO A 81 -43.23 -35.74 49.58
N TRP A 82 -43.65 -35.04 48.52
CA TRP A 82 -44.84 -34.21 48.43
C TRP A 82 -45.92 -34.79 47.51
N GLU A 83 -45.79 -36.04 47.06
CA GLU A 83 -46.77 -36.71 46.19
C GLU A 83 -48.19 -36.68 46.75
N ASP A 84 -48.36 -36.89 48.06
CA ASP A 84 -49.68 -36.84 48.69
C ASP A 84 -50.25 -35.43 48.82
N PHE A 85 -49.39 -34.40 48.80
CA PHE A 85 -49.81 -33.01 48.80
C PHE A 85 -50.22 -32.53 47.40
N GLN A 86 -49.50 -32.94 46.35
CA GLN A 86 -49.73 -32.55 44.97
C GLN A 86 -49.74 -33.79 44.08
N SER A 87 -50.94 -34.25 43.72
CA SER A 87 -51.13 -35.54 43.03
C SER A 87 -50.52 -35.59 41.63
N HIS A 88 -50.37 -34.44 40.94
CA HIS A 88 -49.71 -34.35 39.63
C HIS A 88 -48.23 -34.73 39.65
N ARG A 89 -47.57 -34.69 40.83
CA ARG A 89 -46.17 -35.11 40.99
C ARG A 89 -46.00 -36.62 41.05
N LYS A 90 -47.11 -37.37 41.21
CA LYS A 90 -47.09 -38.83 41.22
C LYS A 90 -46.80 -39.32 39.81
N THR A 91 -45.88 -40.26 39.70
CA THR A 91 -45.74 -41.05 38.46
C THR A 91 -46.91 -42.04 38.42
N LEU A 92 -47.97 -41.67 37.69
CA LEU A 92 -49.23 -42.42 37.66
C LEU A 92 -49.27 -43.50 36.57
N ALA A 93 -48.33 -43.45 35.62
CA ALA A 93 -48.12 -44.52 34.66
C ALA A 93 -46.65 -44.75 34.35
N VAL A 94 -46.30 -45.98 33.98
CA VAL A 94 -44.96 -46.38 33.55
C VAL A 94 -45.04 -46.99 32.15
N VAL A 95 -44.25 -46.42 31.24
CA VAL A 95 -44.06 -46.90 29.86
C VAL A 95 -42.65 -47.45 29.71
N GLY A 96 -42.53 -48.77 29.57
CA GLY A 96 -41.27 -49.44 29.22
C GLY A 96 -41.01 -49.33 27.72
N ILE A 97 -39.79 -48.98 27.32
CA ILE A 97 -39.34 -49.01 25.92
C ILE A 97 -38.36 -50.16 25.77
N VAL A 98 -38.55 -51.00 24.74
CA VAL A 98 -37.69 -52.14 24.42
C VAL A 98 -37.27 -52.10 22.95
N HIS A 99 -35.99 -52.34 22.68
CA HIS A 99 -35.49 -52.60 21.34
C HIS A 99 -35.34 -54.12 21.14
N CYS A 100 -36.29 -54.74 20.44
CA CYS A 100 -36.36 -56.20 20.33
C CYS A 100 -35.12 -56.86 19.69
N PRO A 101 -34.42 -56.24 18.71
CA PRO A 101 -33.19 -56.83 18.17
C PRO A 101 -32.06 -57.00 19.20
N SER A 102 -32.05 -56.18 20.26
CA SER A 102 -31.08 -56.29 21.37
C SER A 102 -31.55 -57.21 22.51
N SER A 103 -32.84 -57.53 22.56
CA SER A 103 -33.48 -58.28 23.65
C SER A 103 -34.28 -59.45 23.07
N LEU A 104 -33.60 -60.58 22.87
CA LEU A 104 -34.15 -61.73 22.15
C LEU A 104 -35.25 -62.48 22.92
N ASP A 105 -35.15 -62.58 24.26
CA ASP A 105 -36.15 -63.23 25.11
C ASP A 105 -37.18 -62.24 25.64
N LEU A 106 -38.46 -62.42 25.28
CA LEU A 106 -39.56 -61.59 25.75
C LEU A 106 -39.96 -61.88 27.21
N ASN A 107 -39.67 -63.06 27.76
CA ASN A 107 -39.93 -63.38 29.18
C ASN A 107 -39.05 -62.52 30.08
N ASP A 108 -37.75 -62.52 29.80
CA ASP A 108 -36.77 -61.72 30.54
C ASP A 108 -37.12 -60.23 30.49
N VAL A 109 -37.60 -59.74 29.34
CA VAL A 109 -38.05 -58.35 29.18
C VAL A 109 -39.26 -58.04 30.06
N VAL A 110 -40.25 -58.94 30.13
CA VAL A 110 -41.43 -58.76 30.98
C VAL A 110 -41.05 -58.79 32.46
N ASP A 111 -40.17 -59.69 32.87
CA ASP A 111 -39.69 -59.79 34.26
C ASP A 111 -38.84 -58.58 34.67
N GLN A 112 -38.00 -58.07 33.76
CA GLN A 112 -37.23 -56.83 33.96
C GLN A 112 -38.15 -55.61 34.04
N PHE A 113 -39.18 -55.54 33.20
CA PHE A 113 -40.17 -54.47 33.25
C PHE A 113 -40.94 -54.49 34.56
N ALA A 114 -41.48 -55.64 34.95
CA ALA A 114 -42.20 -55.81 36.22
C ALA A 114 -41.32 -55.48 37.44
N SER A 115 -40.02 -55.82 37.38
CA SER A 115 -39.07 -55.46 38.43
C SER A 115 -38.79 -53.96 38.48
N SER A 116 -38.73 -53.29 37.33
CA SER A 116 -38.50 -51.85 37.24
C SER A 116 -39.73 -51.03 37.68
N CYS A 117 -40.95 -51.51 37.42
CA CYS A 117 -42.19 -50.89 37.90
C CYS A 117 -42.27 -50.83 39.43
N LYS A 118 -41.62 -51.75 40.17
CA LYS A 118 -41.60 -51.73 41.65
C LYS A 118 -40.94 -50.46 42.22
N SER A 119 -40.09 -49.78 41.46
CA SER A 119 -39.51 -48.49 41.86
C SER A 119 -40.51 -47.32 41.81
N TYR A 120 -41.70 -47.53 41.24
CA TYR A 120 -42.75 -46.54 41.05
C TYR A 120 -44.06 -46.98 41.75
N PRO A 121 -44.13 -46.89 43.09
CA PRO A 121 -45.26 -47.41 43.87
C PRO A 121 -46.59 -46.68 43.61
N SER A 122 -46.53 -45.46 43.08
CA SER A 122 -47.70 -44.63 42.74
C SER A 122 -48.25 -44.91 41.33
N SER A 123 -47.64 -45.82 40.55
CA SER A 123 -48.11 -46.17 39.20
C SER A 123 -49.45 -46.92 39.28
N LEU A 124 -50.41 -46.48 38.47
CA LEU A 124 -51.72 -47.11 38.31
C LEU A 124 -51.80 -47.92 37.00
N VAL A 125 -51.03 -47.53 35.99
CA VAL A 125 -51.06 -48.14 34.66
C VAL A 125 -49.64 -48.39 34.15
N ASP A 126 -49.32 -49.66 33.90
CA ASP A 126 -48.03 -50.08 33.35
C ASP A 126 -48.21 -50.64 31.93
N ARG A 127 -47.40 -50.18 30.98
CA ARG A 127 -47.34 -50.69 29.60
C ARG A 127 -45.91 -50.77 29.11
N CYS A 128 -45.59 -51.76 28.28
CA CYS A 128 -44.27 -51.96 27.70
C CYS A 128 -44.38 -51.99 26.17
N PHE A 129 -43.68 -51.07 25.50
CA PHE A 129 -43.66 -50.89 24.05
C PHE A 129 -42.36 -51.47 23.49
N ALA A 130 -42.50 -52.53 22.72
CA ALA A 130 -41.40 -53.29 22.13
C ALA A 130 -41.31 -53.04 20.63
N PHE A 131 -40.24 -52.36 20.20
CA PHE A 131 -40.03 -51.92 18.82
C PHE A 131 -39.20 -52.94 18.03
N TYR A 132 -39.59 -53.13 16.77
CA TYR A 132 -38.89 -53.96 15.78
C TYR A 132 -38.71 -55.45 16.17
N PRO A 133 -39.77 -56.16 16.58
CA PRO A 133 -39.72 -57.60 16.86
C PRO A 133 -39.36 -58.41 15.60
N ASN A 134 -38.67 -59.53 15.79
CA ASN A 134 -38.45 -60.52 14.73
C ASN A 134 -39.67 -61.47 14.59
N ASP A 135 -39.71 -62.26 13.51
CA ASP A 135 -40.86 -63.12 13.20
C ASP A 135 -41.19 -64.11 14.32
N SER A 136 -40.17 -64.69 14.97
CA SER A 136 -40.34 -65.58 16.13
C SER A 136 -40.95 -64.85 17.35
N GLN A 137 -40.57 -63.60 17.59
CA GLN A 137 -41.11 -62.77 18.68
C GLN A 137 -42.53 -62.29 18.39
N LEU A 138 -42.88 -62.08 17.11
CA LEU A 138 -44.25 -61.75 16.71
C LEU A 138 -45.20 -62.92 16.97
N GLU A 139 -44.78 -64.16 16.64
CA GLU A 139 -45.55 -65.36 16.94
C GLU A 139 -45.71 -65.61 18.44
N ASP A 140 -44.64 -65.42 19.23
CA ASP A 140 -44.67 -65.57 20.69
C ASP A 140 -45.51 -64.47 21.37
N GLY A 141 -45.37 -63.22 20.93
CA GLY A 141 -46.12 -62.08 21.46
C GLY A 141 -47.62 -62.12 21.15
N SER A 142 -48.02 -62.65 20.00
CA SER A 142 -49.44 -62.80 19.63
C SER A 142 -50.23 -63.73 20.57
N LYS A 143 -49.55 -64.65 21.26
CA LYS A 143 -50.13 -65.57 22.25
C LYS A 143 -50.20 -64.98 23.65
N ARG A 144 -49.52 -63.85 23.90
CA ARG A 144 -49.35 -63.24 25.21
C ARG A 144 -50.24 -62.00 25.32
N GLY A 145 -51.44 -62.18 25.89
CA GLY A 145 -52.23 -61.06 26.38
C GLY A 145 -51.55 -60.44 27.62
N GLY A 146 -51.43 -59.11 27.68
CA GLY A 146 -50.83 -58.43 28.83
C GLY A 146 -50.33 -57.01 28.53
N ASN A 147 -49.50 -56.47 29.44
CA ASN A 147 -48.94 -55.12 29.37
C ASN A 147 -47.91 -54.91 28.24
N LEU A 148 -47.52 -55.95 27.49
CA LEU A 148 -46.53 -55.87 26.40
C LEU A 148 -47.23 -55.63 25.05
N ARG A 149 -46.78 -54.61 24.30
CA ARG A 149 -47.25 -54.26 22.95
C ARG A 149 -46.08 -54.29 21.96
N LEU A 150 -46.23 -55.05 20.88
CA LEU A 150 -45.22 -55.21 19.84
C LEU A 150 -45.49 -54.26 18.66
N PHE A 151 -44.46 -53.56 18.19
CA PHE A 151 -44.51 -52.64 17.05
C PHE A 151 -43.61 -53.17 15.93
N PRO A 152 -44.17 -53.85 14.90
CA PRO A 152 -43.43 -54.34 13.74
C PRO A 152 -42.68 -53.21 13.00
N PRO A 153 -41.61 -53.53 12.25
CA PRO A 153 -40.92 -52.55 11.41
C PRO A 153 -41.88 -51.94 10.38
N ALA A 154 -42.10 -50.63 10.52
CA ALA A 154 -42.95 -49.82 9.65
C ALA A 154 -42.33 -48.42 9.46
N ASP A 155 -42.88 -47.64 8.54
CA ASP A 155 -42.55 -46.23 8.39
C ASP A 155 -42.95 -45.42 9.63
N ARG A 156 -42.29 -44.27 9.83
CA ARG A 156 -42.46 -43.44 11.03
C ARG A 156 -43.91 -42.99 11.24
N ALA A 157 -44.64 -42.66 10.18
CA ALA A 157 -46.04 -42.22 10.29
C ALA A 157 -46.95 -43.33 10.81
N THR A 158 -46.76 -44.56 10.35
CA THR A 158 -47.50 -45.73 10.85
C THR A 158 -47.16 -46.04 12.31
N LEU A 159 -45.88 -45.94 12.70
CA LEU A 159 -45.47 -46.10 14.10
C LEU A 159 -46.09 -45.03 15.01
N GLU A 160 -46.09 -43.77 14.58
CA GLU A 160 -46.72 -42.66 15.31
C GLU A 160 -48.23 -42.86 15.46
N PHE A 161 -48.91 -43.34 14.41
CA PHE A 161 -50.34 -43.67 14.47
C PHE A 161 -50.63 -44.80 15.47
N HIS A 162 -49.89 -45.91 15.41
CA HIS A 162 -50.07 -47.02 16.35
C HIS A 162 -49.76 -46.61 17.79
N LEU A 163 -48.71 -45.82 18.02
CA LEU A 163 -48.38 -45.28 19.34
C LEU A 163 -49.49 -44.37 19.87
N ASN A 164 -50.10 -43.55 19.01
CA ASN A 164 -51.24 -42.72 19.40
C ASN A 164 -52.42 -43.57 19.89
N THR A 165 -52.78 -44.64 19.17
CA THR A 165 -53.84 -45.57 19.61
C THR A 165 -53.50 -46.25 20.94
N MET A 166 -52.25 -46.67 21.14
CA MET A 166 -51.83 -47.25 22.42
C MET A 166 -51.85 -46.24 23.56
N MET A 167 -51.50 -44.98 23.31
CA MET A 167 -51.60 -43.92 24.30
C MET A 167 -53.06 -43.56 24.63
N GLN A 168 -53.99 -43.69 23.68
CA GLN A 168 -55.43 -43.58 23.95
C GLN A 168 -55.92 -44.70 24.88
N GLU A 169 -55.42 -45.93 24.74
CA GLU A 169 -55.73 -47.03 25.67
C GLU A 169 -55.18 -46.77 27.09
N VAL A 170 -53.96 -46.23 27.19
CA VAL A 170 -53.36 -45.82 28.47
C VAL A 170 -54.18 -44.71 29.13
N ALA A 171 -54.58 -43.70 28.36
CA ALA A 171 -55.47 -42.63 28.78
C ALA A 171 -56.79 -43.17 29.36
N ALA A 172 -57.40 -44.12 28.64
CA ALA A 172 -58.64 -44.78 29.03
C ALA A 172 -58.49 -45.56 30.36
N SER A 173 -57.39 -46.31 30.51
CA SER A 173 -57.07 -47.07 31.73
C SER A 173 -56.82 -46.17 32.94
N LEU A 174 -56.13 -45.04 32.74
CA LEU A 174 -55.88 -44.05 33.79
C LEU A 174 -57.17 -43.41 34.29
N LEU A 175 -58.06 -43.03 33.37
CA LEU A 175 -59.36 -42.44 33.71
C LEU A 175 -60.17 -43.38 34.62
N MET A 176 -60.20 -44.67 34.29
CA MET A 176 -60.89 -45.70 35.08
C MET A 176 -60.30 -45.83 36.50
N GLU A 177 -58.98 -45.85 36.65
CA GLU A 177 -58.35 -45.93 37.97
C GLU A 177 -58.55 -44.63 38.79
N PHE A 178 -58.63 -43.46 38.15
CA PHE A 178 -58.98 -42.22 38.83
C PHE A 178 -60.41 -42.25 39.38
N GLU A 179 -61.39 -42.71 38.61
CA GLU A 179 -62.78 -42.85 39.06
C GLU A 179 -62.89 -43.79 40.26
N LYS A 180 -62.22 -44.94 40.19
CA LYS A 180 -62.14 -45.91 41.28
C LYS A 180 -61.51 -45.30 42.54
N TRP A 181 -60.45 -44.52 42.38
CA TRP A 181 -59.80 -43.85 43.51
C TRP A 181 -60.73 -42.82 44.16
N VAL A 182 -61.43 -42.00 43.36
CA VAL A 182 -62.36 -40.95 43.84
C VAL A 182 -63.50 -41.57 44.65
N LEU A 183 -64.12 -42.66 44.17
CA LEU A 183 -65.19 -43.38 44.88
C LEU A 183 -64.73 -43.99 46.22
N GLN A 184 -63.47 -44.44 46.30
CA GLN A 184 -62.89 -45.00 47.53
C GLN A 184 -62.48 -43.93 48.54
N ALA A 185 -62.03 -42.76 48.07
CA ALA A 185 -61.53 -41.68 48.91
C ALA A 185 -62.62 -41.08 49.82
N GLU A 186 -63.87 -41.02 49.37
CA GLU A 186 -64.99 -40.52 50.18
C GLU A 186 -65.39 -41.46 51.33
N SER A 187 -65.16 -42.77 51.16
CA SER A 187 -65.62 -43.82 52.10
C SER A 187 -64.54 -44.32 53.06
N SER A 188 -63.24 -44.22 52.69
CA SER A 188 -62.16 -45.00 53.34
C SER A 188 -61.31 -44.24 54.38
N GLY A 189 -61.54 -42.95 54.61
CA GLY A 189 -60.77 -42.19 55.60
C GLY A 189 -59.26 -42.13 55.33
N THR A 190 -58.90 -41.95 54.05
CA THR A 190 -57.52 -41.92 53.52
C THR A 190 -56.62 -40.99 54.34
N ILE A 191 -55.47 -41.50 54.79
CA ILE A 191 -54.53 -40.75 55.62
C ILE A 191 -53.49 -40.09 54.72
N LEU A 192 -53.74 -38.83 54.36
CA LEU A 192 -52.80 -37.99 53.61
C LEU A 192 -51.87 -37.24 54.57
N LYS A 193 -50.57 -37.45 54.43
CA LYS A 193 -49.54 -36.82 55.27
C LYS A 193 -48.57 -36.01 54.42
N THR A 194 -48.03 -34.94 55.01
CA THR A 194 -46.87 -34.24 54.45
C THR A 194 -45.69 -34.30 55.41
N PRO A 195 -44.46 -34.04 54.95
CA PRO A 195 -43.28 -33.89 55.81
C PRO A 195 -43.41 -32.81 56.90
N LEU A 196 -44.42 -31.93 56.81
CA LEU A 196 -44.74 -30.88 57.78
C LEU A 196 -45.63 -31.38 58.94
N ASP A 197 -46.25 -32.56 58.82
CA ASP A 197 -47.11 -33.07 59.87
C ASP A 197 -46.27 -33.66 61.04
N SER A 198 -46.29 -33.02 62.21
CA SER A 198 -45.63 -33.53 63.42
C SER A 198 -46.43 -34.64 64.11
N GLN A 199 -45.74 -35.62 64.69
CA GLN A 199 -46.37 -36.68 65.50
C GLN A 199 -46.66 -36.16 66.91
N ALA A 200 -47.67 -35.30 67.06
CA ALA A 200 -48.17 -34.86 68.37
C ALA A 200 -49.48 -35.60 68.72
N SER A 201 -49.60 -36.06 69.97
CA SER A 201 -50.81 -36.66 70.52
C SER A 201 -51.89 -35.58 70.71
N LEU A 202 -53.07 -35.80 70.11
CA LEU A 202 -54.15 -34.82 70.03
C LEU A 202 -55.12 -34.91 71.23
N SER A 203 -55.53 -33.76 71.76
CA SER A 203 -56.65 -33.58 72.70
C SER A 203 -58.02 -33.69 72.02
N SER A 204 -59.12 -33.82 72.77
CA SER A 204 -60.48 -34.08 72.22
C SER A 204 -61.03 -33.01 71.28
N GLU A 205 -60.75 -31.72 71.51
CA GLU A 205 -61.12 -30.64 70.57
C GLU A 205 -60.27 -30.69 69.29
N GLU A 206 -59.02 -31.11 69.42
CA GLU A 206 -58.11 -31.30 68.29
C GLU A 206 -58.49 -32.50 67.44
N VAL A 207 -59.18 -33.52 67.99
CA VAL A 207 -59.70 -34.68 67.22
C VAL A 207 -60.78 -34.27 66.24
N ILE A 208 -61.73 -33.41 66.63
CA ILE A 208 -62.78 -32.91 65.71
C ILE A 208 -62.16 -32.05 64.61
N LYS A 209 -61.23 -31.15 65.00
CA LYS A 209 -60.47 -30.33 64.06
C LYS A 209 -59.62 -31.19 63.12
N ALA A 210 -59.02 -32.27 63.60
CA ALA A 210 -58.26 -33.23 62.81
C ALA A 210 -59.15 -34.03 61.83
N LYS A 211 -60.37 -34.43 62.23
CA LYS A 211 -61.33 -35.08 61.33
C LYS A 211 -61.74 -34.15 60.18
N LYS A 212 -62.06 -32.88 60.48
CA LYS A 212 -62.35 -31.86 59.47
C LYS A 212 -61.14 -31.58 58.57
N ARG A 213 -59.93 -31.57 59.14
CA ARG A 213 -58.68 -31.38 58.38
C ARG A 213 -58.45 -32.53 57.41
N ARG A 214 -58.62 -33.78 57.86
CA ARG A 214 -58.54 -34.97 57.00
C ARG A 214 -59.56 -34.92 55.87
N LEU A 215 -60.80 -34.56 56.16
CA LEU A 215 -61.84 -34.40 55.13
C LEU A 215 -61.46 -33.31 54.12
N GLY A 216 -60.96 -32.15 54.57
CA GLY A 216 -60.51 -31.09 53.68
C GLY A 216 -59.35 -31.50 52.77
N ARG A 217 -58.37 -32.25 53.30
CA ARG A 217 -57.25 -32.82 52.51
C ARG A 217 -57.73 -33.85 51.50
N ALA A 218 -58.68 -34.72 51.89
CA ALA A 218 -59.29 -35.69 51.00
C ALA A 218 -60.06 -35.00 49.85
N GLN A 219 -60.89 -34.00 50.17
CA GLN A 219 -61.61 -33.20 49.16
C GLN A 219 -60.67 -32.47 48.20
N LYS A 220 -59.57 -31.89 48.70
CA LYS A 220 -58.53 -31.31 47.85
C LYS A 220 -57.97 -32.34 46.87
N THR A 221 -57.65 -33.54 47.36
CA THR A 221 -57.03 -34.60 46.55
C THR A 221 -58.01 -35.20 45.55
N ILE A 222 -59.28 -35.34 45.91
CA ILE A 222 -60.36 -35.68 44.95
C ILE A 222 -60.40 -34.62 43.85
N GLY A 223 -60.34 -33.34 44.21
CA GLY A 223 -60.21 -32.23 43.24
C GLY A 223 -59.00 -32.37 42.32
N ASP A 224 -57.83 -32.79 42.83
CA ASP A 224 -56.66 -33.07 41.99
C ASP A 224 -56.92 -34.17 40.96
N TYR A 225 -57.53 -35.29 41.37
CA TYR A 225 -57.83 -36.40 40.45
C TYR A 225 -58.89 -36.03 39.42
N CYS A 226 -59.92 -35.26 39.79
CA CYS A 226 -60.88 -34.70 38.83
C CYS A 226 -60.17 -33.80 37.80
N LEU A 227 -59.20 -33.00 38.26
CA LEU A 227 -58.43 -32.11 37.41
C LEU A 227 -57.49 -32.89 36.47
N LEU A 228 -56.84 -33.95 36.95
CA LEU A 228 -56.02 -34.86 36.14
C LEU A 228 -56.87 -35.64 35.13
N ALA A 229 -58.09 -36.01 35.50
CA ALA A 229 -59.07 -36.63 34.61
C ALA A 229 -59.60 -35.68 33.52
N GLY A 230 -59.29 -34.38 33.58
CA GLY A 230 -59.77 -33.39 32.62
C GLY A 230 -61.20 -32.89 32.90
N SER A 231 -61.72 -33.02 34.12
CA SER A 231 -62.99 -32.44 34.56
C SER A 231 -62.77 -31.22 35.50
N PRO A 232 -62.63 -30.01 34.94
CA PRO A 232 -62.32 -28.82 35.73
C PRO A 232 -63.50 -28.34 36.60
N VAL A 233 -64.74 -28.51 36.14
CA VAL A 233 -65.94 -28.09 36.88
C VAL A 233 -66.11 -28.92 38.15
N ASP A 234 -66.01 -30.24 38.04
CA ASP A 234 -66.05 -31.15 39.19
C ASP A 234 -64.89 -30.88 40.16
N ALA A 235 -63.68 -30.67 39.62
CA ALA A 235 -62.52 -30.32 40.43
C ALA A 235 -62.75 -29.05 41.27
N ASN A 236 -63.30 -27.99 40.67
CA ASN A 236 -63.54 -26.72 41.35
C ASN A 236 -64.60 -26.80 42.46
N LEU A 237 -65.61 -27.68 42.32
CA LEU A 237 -66.57 -27.97 43.38
C LEU A 237 -65.87 -28.57 44.60
N HIS A 238 -65.04 -29.59 44.38
CA HIS A 238 -64.27 -30.23 45.46
C HIS A 238 -63.25 -29.27 46.08
N TYR A 239 -62.53 -28.46 45.29
CA TYR A 239 -61.62 -27.44 45.84
C TYR A 239 -62.34 -26.41 46.70
N SER A 240 -63.55 -25.99 46.31
CA SER A 240 -64.36 -25.03 47.07
C SER A 240 -64.72 -25.58 48.46
N THR A 241 -65.13 -26.85 48.55
CA THR A 241 -65.34 -27.52 49.85
C THR A 241 -64.04 -27.65 50.67
N ALA A 242 -62.92 -27.95 50.01
CA ALA A 242 -61.61 -28.04 50.65
C ALA A 242 -61.14 -26.68 51.21
N LEU A 243 -61.40 -25.58 50.49
CA LEU A 243 -61.07 -24.22 50.91
C LEU A 243 -61.87 -23.81 52.16
N GLU A 244 -63.17 -24.11 52.21
CA GLU A 244 -64.00 -23.86 53.39
C GLU A 244 -63.51 -24.64 54.61
N LEU A 245 -63.23 -25.94 54.44
CA LEU A 245 -62.71 -26.81 55.50
C LEU A 245 -61.30 -26.41 55.95
N GLY A 246 -60.43 -26.03 55.01
CA GLY A 246 -59.08 -25.56 55.29
C GLY A 246 -59.08 -24.26 56.11
N ARG A 247 -59.94 -23.31 55.76
CA ARG A 247 -60.12 -22.05 56.49
C ARG A 247 -60.60 -22.27 57.93
N LEU A 248 -61.55 -23.20 58.14
CA LEU A 248 -62.07 -23.54 59.47
C LEU A 248 -61.05 -24.27 60.35
N THR A 249 -60.14 -25.02 59.74
CA THR A 249 -59.14 -25.83 60.47
C THR A 249 -57.78 -25.14 60.63
N GLY A 250 -57.57 -23.98 59.99
CA GLY A 250 -56.31 -23.24 60.01
C GLY A 250 -55.16 -23.98 59.31
N ASP A 251 -55.47 -24.92 58.43
CA ASP A 251 -54.46 -25.64 57.64
C ASP A 251 -54.08 -24.81 56.40
N TYR A 252 -53.34 -23.72 56.63
CA TYR A 252 -53.03 -22.73 55.58
C TYR A 252 -52.20 -23.28 54.42
N PHE A 253 -51.40 -24.32 54.66
CA PHE A 253 -50.60 -24.97 53.62
C PHE A 253 -51.48 -25.74 52.63
N TRP A 254 -52.41 -26.57 53.14
CA TRP A 254 -53.40 -27.27 52.30
C TRP A 254 -54.45 -26.34 51.71
N TYR A 255 -54.80 -25.26 52.42
CA TYR A 255 -55.63 -24.19 51.88
C TYR A 255 -54.97 -23.53 50.66
N ALA A 256 -53.67 -23.20 50.73
CA ALA A 256 -52.93 -22.64 49.61
C ALA A 256 -52.89 -23.62 48.41
N GLY A 257 -52.65 -24.91 48.66
CA GLY A 257 -52.67 -25.94 47.62
C GLY A 257 -54.05 -26.15 46.97
N ALA A 258 -55.14 -26.08 47.75
CA ALA A 258 -56.50 -26.13 47.21
C ALA A 258 -56.83 -24.89 46.37
N LEU A 259 -56.36 -23.71 46.79
CA LEU A 259 -56.56 -22.46 46.05
C LEU A 259 -55.78 -22.49 44.73
N GLU A 260 -54.54 -22.98 44.76
CA GLU A 260 -53.70 -23.21 43.57
C GLU A 260 -54.39 -24.14 42.56
N GLY A 261 -54.93 -25.27 43.03
CA GLY A 261 -55.70 -26.21 42.22
C GLY A 261 -56.98 -25.60 41.65
N SER A 262 -57.71 -24.80 42.43
CA SER A 262 -58.92 -24.11 41.98
C SER A 262 -58.65 -23.10 40.85
N VAL A 263 -57.51 -22.41 40.88
CA VAL A 263 -57.11 -21.49 39.81
C VAL A 263 -56.73 -22.27 38.56
N CYS A 264 -56.04 -23.41 38.71
CA CYS A 264 -55.78 -24.29 37.56
C CYS A 264 -57.09 -24.75 36.93
N ALA A 265 -58.05 -25.26 37.72
CA ALA A 265 -59.36 -25.69 37.23
C ALA A 265 -60.10 -24.56 36.48
N LEU A 266 -60.10 -23.33 37.03
CA LEU A 266 -60.70 -22.16 36.38
C LEU A 266 -60.06 -21.85 35.02
N LEU A 267 -58.73 -21.98 34.90
CA LEU A 267 -58.02 -21.76 33.64
C LEU A 267 -58.29 -22.86 32.62
N ILE A 268 -58.39 -24.13 33.05
CA ILE A 268 -58.68 -25.26 32.16
C ILE A 268 -60.10 -25.19 31.62
N ASP A 269 -61.07 -24.85 32.46
CA ASP A 269 -62.47 -24.66 32.08
C ASP A 269 -62.65 -23.58 31.00
N ARG A 270 -61.86 -22.50 31.07
CA ARG A 270 -61.94 -21.35 30.16
C ARG A 270 -60.85 -21.35 29.08
N MET A 271 -60.22 -22.50 28.81
CA MET A 271 -59.16 -22.60 27.81
C MET A 271 -59.61 -22.05 26.45
N GLY A 272 -58.93 -21.00 25.98
CA GLY A 272 -59.21 -20.33 24.71
C GLY A 272 -59.86 -18.94 24.82
N GLN A 273 -60.37 -18.54 25.99
CA GLN A 273 -60.91 -17.20 26.23
C GLN A 273 -59.88 -16.32 26.95
N LYS A 274 -59.36 -15.28 26.27
CA LYS A 274 -58.42 -14.31 26.85
C LYS A 274 -59.18 -13.07 27.35
N ASP A 275 -59.80 -13.19 28.51
CA ASP A 275 -60.53 -12.09 29.14
C ASP A 275 -59.64 -11.38 30.17
N SER A 276 -59.58 -10.04 30.12
CA SER A 276 -58.85 -9.24 31.13
C SER A 276 -59.32 -9.50 32.56
N VAL A 277 -60.60 -9.83 32.74
CA VAL A 277 -61.20 -10.13 34.06
C VAL A 277 -60.65 -11.45 34.63
N LEU A 278 -60.39 -12.45 33.78
CA LEU A 278 -59.80 -13.71 34.20
C LEU A 278 -58.36 -13.52 34.66
N GLU A 279 -57.60 -12.66 33.97
CA GLU A 279 -56.22 -12.33 34.35
C GLU A 279 -56.15 -11.66 35.72
N ASP A 280 -57.06 -10.72 36.00
CA ASP A 280 -57.15 -10.04 37.31
C ASP A 280 -57.50 -11.01 38.44
N GLU A 281 -58.46 -11.92 38.20
CA GLU A 281 -58.87 -12.93 39.16
C GLU A 281 -57.74 -13.92 39.46
N VAL A 282 -57.03 -14.40 38.44
CA VAL A 282 -55.86 -15.28 38.59
C VAL A 282 -54.77 -14.57 39.38
N ARG A 283 -54.47 -13.30 39.06
CA ARG A 283 -53.49 -12.49 39.78
C ARG A 283 -53.86 -12.34 41.26
N TYR A 284 -55.11 -12.02 41.57
CA TYR A 284 -55.59 -11.86 42.94
C TYR A 284 -55.48 -13.17 43.75
N ARG A 285 -55.95 -14.28 43.18
CA ARG A 285 -55.90 -15.59 43.84
C ARG A 285 -54.48 -16.09 44.04
N TYR A 286 -53.58 -15.95 43.06
CA TYR A 286 -52.19 -16.40 43.21
C TYR A 286 -51.38 -15.54 44.19
N ASN A 287 -51.60 -14.23 44.25
CA ASN A 287 -51.01 -13.39 45.31
C ASN A 287 -51.46 -13.87 46.70
N SER A 288 -52.71 -14.30 46.83
CA SER A 288 -53.20 -14.94 48.05
C SER A 288 -52.51 -16.28 48.29
N VAL A 289 -52.31 -17.14 47.28
CA VAL A 289 -51.57 -18.41 47.40
C VAL A 289 -50.15 -18.15 47.95
N ILE A 290 -49.40 -17.24 47.34
CA ILE A 290 -48.03 -16.86 47.76
C ILE A 290 -48.02 -16.40 49.22
N LEU A 291 -48.97 -15.53 49.61
CA LEU A 291 -49.09 -15.05 50.98
C LEU A 291 -49.37 -16.19 51.98
N HIS A 292 -50.21 -17.16 51.63
CA HIS A 292 -50.54 -18.27 52.52
C HIS A 292 -49.41 -19.29 52.63
N TYR A 293 -48.67 -19.56 51.55
CA TYR A 293 -47.43 -20.34 51.64
C TYR A 293 -46.39 -19.65 52.53
N LYS A 294 -46.23 -18.33 52.40
CA LYS A 294 -45.34 -17.54 53.26
C LYS A 294 -45.75 -17.58 54.74
N LYS A 295 -47.04 -17.45 55.05
CA LYS A 295 -47.57 -17.56 56.44
C LYS A 295 -47.31 -18.92 57.08
N SER A 296 -47.18 -19.99 56.27
CA SER A 296 -46.91 -21.33 56.79
C SER A 296 -45.45 -21.53 57.26
N GLN A 297 -44.57 -20.56 57.01
CA GLN A 297 -43.14 -20.60 57.34
C GLN A 297 -42.82 -20.34 58.83
N ASP A 298 -43.70 -19.64 59.56
CA ASP A 298 -43.47 -19.25 60.97
C ASP A 298 -43.62 -20.41 61.97
N ASN A 299 -44.08 -21.58 61.52
CA ASN A 299 -44.20 -22.77 62.36
C ASN A 299 -42.86 -23.51 62.43
N THR A 300 -42.33 -23.68 63.65
CA THR A 300 -41.06 -24.32 64.03
C THR A 300 -40.91 -25.77 63.52
N GLN A 301 -40.69 -25.94 62.21
CA GLN A 301 -40.60 -27.24 61.54
C GLN A 301 -39.32 -27.38 60.70
N ARG A 302 -38.82 -28.61 60.60
CA ARG A 302 -37.51 -28.96 60.01
C ARG A 302 -37.42 -28.79 58.49
N VAL A 303 -38.52 -28.52 57.79
CA VAL A 303 -38.59 -28.37 56.33
C VAL A 303 -39.28 -27.05 56.00
N SER A 304 -38.58 -26.15 55.30
CA SER A 304 -39.11 -24.82 54.95
C SER A 304 -40.05 -24.90 53.73
N PRO A 305 -41.27 -24.33 53.79
CA PRO A 305 -42.20 -24.30 52.66
C PRO A 305 -41.82 -23.27 51.58
N ILE A 306 -40.68 -22.58 51.72
CA ILE A 306 -40.19 -21.55 50.79
C ILE A 306 -40.11 -22.04 49.33
N THR A 307 -39.83 -23.32 49.12
CA THR A 307 -39.82 -23.93 47.78
C THR A 307 -41.17 -23.77 47.06
N PHE A 308 -42.30 -23.90 47.78
CA PHE A 308 -43.64 -23.74 47.22
C PHE A 308 -44.03 -22.28 47.02
N GLU A 309 -43.60 -21.38 47.92
CA GLU A 309 -43.76 -19.93 47.72
C GLU A 309 -43.07 -19.46 46.43
N LEU A 310 -41.81 -19.90 46.23
CA LEU A 310 -41.03 -19.57 45.05
C LEU A 310 -41.61 -20.21 43.78
N GLU A 311 -42.05 -21.46 43.86
CA GLU A 311 -42.72 -22.13 42.74
C GLU A 311 -44.01 -21.40 42.34
N ALA A 312 -44.88 -21.03 43.30
CA ALA A 312 -46.10 -20.27 43.04
C ALA A 312 -45.80 -18.89 42.43
N THR A 313 -44.72 -18.23 42.90
CA THR A 313 -44.24 -16.96 42.33
C THR A 313 -43.83 -17.12 40.87
N LEU A 314 -43.12 -18.20 40.52
CA LEU A 314 -42.74 -18.52 39.13
C LEU A 314 -43.95 -18.89 38.26
N LYS A 315 -44.93 -19.64 38.79
CA LYS A 315 -46.20 -19.95 38.08
C LYS A 315 -46.92 -18.67 37.68
N LEU A 316 -47.07 -17.73 38.63
CA LEU A 316 -47.68 -16.43 38.37
C LEU A 316 -46.87 -15.60 37.38
N ALA A 317 -45.54 -15.52 37.57
CA ALA A 317 -44.65 -14.78 36.67
C ALA A 317 -44.72 -15.32 35.22
N ARG A 318 -44.81 -16.64 35.05
CA ARG A 318 -44.96 -17.27 33.73
C ARG A 318 -46.31 -16.94 33.08
N PHE A 319 -47.39 -16.98 33.85
CA PHE A 319 -48.73 -16.64 33.35
C PHE A 319 -48.82 -15.17 32.88
N LEU A 320 -48.23 -14.25 33.64
CA LEU A 320 -48.21 -12.82 33.34
C LEU A 320 -47.11 -12.41 32.33
N CYS A 321 -46.31 -13.35 31.82
CA CYS A 321 -45.13 -13.08 31.00
C CYS A 321 -45.49 -12.50 29.61
N ARG A 322 -45.76 -11.20 29.57
CA ARG A 322 -46.05 -10.41 28.37
C ARG A 322 -45.34 -9.05 28.46
N ARG A 323 -45.11 -8.40 27.31
CA ARG A 323 -44.39 -7.11 27.26
C ARG A 323 -45.09 -6.00 28.05
N GLU A 324 -46.42 -6.00 28.06
CA GLU A 324 -47.24 -4.97 28.73
C GLU A 324 -47.14 -5.04 30.26
N LEU A 325 -47.07 -6.25 30.82
CA LEU A 325 -46.98 -6.50 32.27
C LEU A 325 -45.53 -6.72 32.76
N ALA A 326 -44.54 -6.32 31.96
CA ALA A 326 -43.14 -6.60 32.24
C ALA A 326 -42.66 -6.07 33.60
N LYS A 327 -43.21 -4.96 34.09
CA LYS A 327 -42.86 -4.41 35.42
C LYS A 327 -43.22 -5.38 36.54
N GLU A 328 -44.45 -5.87 36.57
CA GLU A 328 -44.95 -6.81 37.58
C GLU A 328 -44.17 -8.12 37.55
N VAL A 329 -43.93 -8.66 36.36
CA VAL A 329 -43.17 -9.91 36.20
C VAL A 329 -41.73 -9.74 36.70
N VAL A 330 -41.09 -8.60 36.43
CA VAL A 330 -39.74 -8.31 36.94
C VAL A 330 -39.72 -8.25 38.47
N GLU A 331 -40.73 -7.64 39.10
CA GLU A 331 -40.83 -7.59 40.56
C GLU A 331 -40.93 -9.01 41.14
N LEU A 332 -41.84 -9.85 40.61
CA LEU A 332 -41.98 -11.26 41.02
C LEU A 332 -40.69 -12.06 40.83
N LEU A 333 -40.02 -11.92 39.68
CA LEU A 333 -38.76 -12.60 39.40
C LEU A 333 -37.62 -12.13 40.31
N THR A 334 -37.62 -10.86 40.71
CA THR A 334 -36.62 -10.31 41.64
C THR A 334 -36.83 -10.87 43.04
N THR A 335 -38.09 -10.92 43.52
CA THR A 335 -38.44 -11.57 44.78
C THR A 335 -38.05 -13.05 44.78
N ALA A 336 -38.34 -13.77 43.68
CA ALA A 336 -37.96 -15.17 43.54
C ALA A 336 -36.43 -15.36 43.55
N ALA A 337 -35.68 -14.48 42.88
CA ALA A 337 -34.22 -14.52 42.84
C ALA A 337 -33.58 -14.26 44.22
N ASP A 338 -34.16 -13.39 45.04
CA ASP A 338 -33.69 -13.15 46.40
C ASP A 338 -34.00 -14.32 47.34
N GLY A 339 -35.20 -14.88 47.25
CA GLY A 339 -35.57 -16.08 48.01
C GLY A 339 -34.78 -17.33 47.62
N ALA A 340 -34.20 -17.37 46.42
CA ALA A 340 -33.29 -18.43 45.96
C ALA A 340 -32.11 -18.66 46.90
N LYS A 341 -31.61 -17.60 47.56
CA LYS A 341 -30.46 -17.67 48.48
C LYS A 341 -30.78 -18.46 49.75
N SER A 342 -32.05 -18.53 50.11
CA SER A 342 -32.56 -19.26 51.28
C SER A 342 -32.83 -20.74 51.01
N LEU A 343 -32.71 -21.19 49.74
CA LEU A 343 -32.83 -22.61 49.38
C LEU A 343 -31.54 -23.36 49.73
N ILE A 344 -31.70 -24.47 50.47
CA ILE A 344 -30.59 -25.32 50.91
C ILE A 344 -30.12 -26.24 49.78
N ASP A 345 -31.04 -26.80 49.00
CA ASP A 345 -30.72 -27.71 47.91
C ASP A 345 -30.22 -26.95 46.67
N ALA A 346 -29.04 -27.32 46.18
CA ALA A 346 -28.44 -26.77 44.97
C ALA A 346 -29.28 -27.10 43.71
N SER A 347 -29.98 -28.24 43.72
CA SER A 347 -30.83 -28.67 42.60
C SER A 347 -32.06 -27.76 42.46
N ASP A 348 -32.69 -27.41 43.58
CA ASP A 348 -33.81 -26.46 43.61
C ASP A 348 -33.37 -25.07 43.15
N ARG A 349 -32.20 -24.60 43.60
CA ARG A 349 -31.60 -23.34 43.13
C ARG A 349 -31.33 -23.35 41.62
N LEU A 350 -30.84 -24.47 41.10
CA LEU A 350 -30.56 -24.65 39.68
C LEU A 350 -31.85 -24.51 38.85
N ILE A 351 -32.90 -25.25 39.22
CA ILE A 351 -34.20 -25.21 38.52
C ILE A 351 -34.79 -23.80 38.55
N LEU A 352 -34.75 -23.15 39.71
CA LEU A 352 -35.27 -21.80 39.87
C LEU A 352 -34.53 -20.79 38.99
N TYR A 353 -33.19 -20.79 38.96
CA TYR A 353 -32.44 -19.86 38.10
C TYR A 353 -32.62 -20.16 36.61
N ILE A 354 -32.83 -21.42 36.21
CA ILE A 354 -33.16 -21.78 34.83
C ILE A 354 -34.50 -21.14 34.42
N GLU A 355 -35.55 -21.29 35.24
CA GLU A 355 -36.85 -20.71 34.94
C GLU A 355 -36.83 -19.18 34.95
N ILE A 356 -36.11 -18.55 35.89
CA ILE A 356 -35.92 -17.09 35.90
C ILE A 356 -35.22 -16.63 34.62
N ALA A 357 -34.17 -17.33 34.17
CA ALA A 357 -33.47 -17.00 32.92
C ALA A 357 -34.39 -17.12 31.69
N ARG A 358 -35.20 -18.18 31.61
CA ARG A 358 -36.18 -18.39 30.53
C ARG A 358 -37.24 -17.30 30.47
N LEU A 359 -37.78 -16.89 31.62
CA LEU A 359 -38.79 -15.84 31.73
C LEU A 359 -38.21 -14.47 31.34
N TYR A 360 -37.02 -14.12 31.82
CA TYR A 360 -36.34 -12.90 31.38
C TYR A 360 -36.04 -12.90 29.87
N GLY A 361 -35.67 -14.05 29.31
CA GLY A 361 -35.45 -14.21 27.87
C GLY A 361 -36.74 -13.98 27.07
N SER A 362 -37.86 -14.51 27.55
CA SER A 362 -39.19 -14.39 26.93
C SER A 362 -39.71 -12.93 26.94
N LEU A 363 -39.39 -12.16 27.99
CA LEU A 363 -39.68 -10.72 28.05
C LEU A 363 -38.78 -9.88 27.12
N GLY A 364 -37.71 -10.46 26.57
CA GLY A 364 -36.71 -9.75 25.77
C GLY A 364 -35.56 -9.12 26.58
N TYR A 365 -35.51 -9.34 27.90
CA TYR A 365 -34.42 -8.85 28.76
C TYR A 365 -33.19 -9.77 28.72
N GLN A 366 -32.54 -9.81 27.56
CA GLN A 366 -31.42 -10.72 27.25
C GLN A 366 -30.25 -10.62 28.25
N ARG A 367 -29.94 -9.41 28.74
CA ARG A 367 -28.87 -9.19 29.73
C ARG A 367 -29.16 -9.85 31.08
N LYS A 368 -30.41 -9.76 31.56
CA LYS A 368 -30.84 -10.42 32.81
C LYS A 368 -30.92 -11.93 32.64
N ALA A 369 -31.43 -12.39 31.50
CA ALA A 369 -31.45 -13.82 31.15
C ALA A 369 -30.04 -14.42 31.15
N ALA A 370 -29.08 -13.72 30.54
CA ALA A 370 -27.67 -14.12 30.51
C ALA A 370 -27.04 -14.14 31.90
N PHE A 371 -27.36 -13.18 32.77
CA PHE A 371 -26.91 -13.17 34.16
C PHE A 371 -27.33 -14.43 34.92
N PHE A 372 -28.62 -14.78 34.89
CA PHE A 372 -29.09 -16.00 35.57
C PHE A 372 -28.59 -17.28 34.90
N SER A 373 -28.44 -17.29 33.57
CA SER A 373 -27.82 -18.42 32.85
C SER A 373 -26.36 -18.64 33.29
N ARG A 374 -25.61 -17.56 33.53
CA ARG A 374 -24.27 -17.64 34.10
C ARG A 374 -24.27 -18.19 35.53
N GLN A 375 -25.23 -17.78 36.37
CA GLN A 375 -25.40 -18.37 37.72
C GLN A 375 -25.70 -19.87 37.66
N VAL A 376 -26.50 -20.32 36.68
CA VAL A 376 -26.74 -21.74 36.39
C VAL A 376 -25.44 -22.46 36.01
N ALA A 377 -24.64 -21.88 35.12
CA ALA A 377 -23.35 -22.44 34.73
C ALA A 377 -22.37 -22.55 35.92
N GLN A 378 -22.38 -21.58 36.85
CA GLN A 378 -21.59 -21.64 38.07
C GLN A 378 -22.03 -22.78 38.99
N LEU A 379 -23.34 -23.02 39.13
CA LEU A 379 -23.85 -24.17 39.90
C LEU A 379 -23.44 -25.51 39.27
N TYR A 380 -23.46 -25.61 37.94
CA TYR A 380 -22.92 -26.80 37.25
C TYR A 380 -21.41 -26.97 37.47
N LEU A 381 -20.64 -25.88 37.48
CA LEU A 381 -19.20 -25.92 37.75
C LEU A 381 -18.87 -26.25 39.21
N GLN A 382 -19.78 -26.06 40.17
CA GLN A 382 -19.59 -26.53 41.55
C GLN A 382 -19.66 -28.05 41.66
N GLN A 383 -20.24 -28.74 40.67
CA GLN A 383 -20.28 -30.20 40.61
C GLN A 383 -19.00 -30.72 39.96
N ASP A 384 -18.44 -31.81 40.48
CA ASP A 384 -17.21 -32.43 39.94
C ASP A 384 -17.43 -33.36 38.73
N ASN A 385 -18.57 -33.21 38.04
CA ASN A 385 -18.97 -34.08 36.94
C ASN A 385 -18.60 -33.50 35.55
N ARG A 386 -18.02 -34.32 34.67
CA ARG A 386 -17.75 -33.96 33.27
C ARG A 386 -19.02 -33.56 32.50
N LEU A 387 -20.14 -34.25 32.73
CA LEU A 387 -21.41 -33.92 32.09
C LEU A 387 -21.91 -32.54 32.55
N ALA A 388 -21.74 -32.21 33.84
CA ALA A 388 -22.07 -30.88 34.35
C ALA A 388 -21.19 -29.79 33.72
N ALA A 389 -19.90 -30.05 33.49
CA ALA A 389 -19.02 -29.12 32.77
C ALA A 389 -19.46 -28.90 31.31
N ILE A 390 -19.93 -29.95 30.62
CA ILE A 390 -20.50 -29.82 29.26
C ILE A 390 -21.76 -28.95 29.29
N SER A 391 -22.67 -29.19 30.25
CA SER A 391 -23.87 -28.38 30.44
C SER A 391 -23.53 -26.92 30.76
N ALA A 392 -22.56 -26.67 31.65
CA ALA A 392 -22.07 -25.32 31.95
C ALA A 392 -21.56 -24.61 30.69
N MET A 393 -20.74 -25.30 29.89
CA MET A 393 -20.21 -24.78 28.64
C MET A 393 -21.31 -24.42 27.64
N GLN A 394 -22.32 -25.29 27.47
CA GLN A 394 -23.46 -25.04 26.57
C GLN A 394 -24.29 -23.83 27.03
N VAL A 395 -24.58 -23.74 28.33
CA VAL A 395 -25.32 -22.61 28.89
C VAL A 395 -24.53 -21.30 28.71
N LEU A 396 -23.22 -21.30 28.97
CA LEU A 396 -22.37 -20.13 28.76
C LEU A 396 -22.30 -19.74 27.28
N ALA A 397 -22.26 -20.71 26.35
CA ALA A 397 -22.28 -20.43 24.92
C ALA A 397 -23.53 -19.63 24.50
N MET A 398 -24.70 -19.94 25.07
CA MET A 398 -25.94 -19.17 24.84
C MET A 398 -25.86 -17.72 25.33
N THR A 399 -25.05 -17.44 26.35
CA THR A 399 -24.88 -16.08 26.91
C THR A 399 -23.92 -15.19 26.11
N THR A 400 -23.10 -15.78 25.23
CA THR A 400 -22.04 -15.06 24.49
C THR A 400 -22.57 -13.89 23.68
N LYS A 401 -23.77 -13.99 23.11
CA LYS A 401 -24.44 -12.89 22.37
C LYS A 401 -24.76 -11.70 23.26
N ALA A 402 -25.31 -11.96 24.45
CA ALA A 402 -25.73 -10.91 25.38
C ALA A 402 -24.54 -10.16 26.01
N TYR A 403 -23.39 -10.84 26.14
CA TYR A 403 -22.15 -10.25 26.63
C TYR A 403 -21.22 -9.75 25.52
N HIS A 404 -21.59 -9.89 24.23
CA HIS A 404 -20.74 -9.52 23.09
C HIS A 404 -19.38 -10.25 23.06
N VAL A 405 -19.38 -11.56 23.35
CA VAL A 405 -18.19 -12.43 23.38
C VAL A 405 -18.31 -13.61 22.40
N GLN A 406 -19.06 -13.43 21.31
CA GLN A 406 -19.34 -14.48 20.34
C GLN A 406 -18.08 -14.96 19.62
N SER A 407 -18.02 -16.25 19.29
CA SER A 407 -17.02 -16.79 18.36
C SER A 407 -17.41 -16.45 16.93
N ARG A 408 -16.44 -16.28 16.03
CA ARG A 408 -16.71 -16.04 14.60
C ARG A 408 -17.54 -17.14 13.94
N SER A 409 -17.35 -18.38 14.39
CA SER A 409 -18.16 -19.54 13.94
C SER A 409 -19.66 -19.34 14.17
N SER A 410 -20.05 -18.58 15.19
CA SER A 410 -21.47 -18.34 15.53
C SER A 410 -22.11 -17.15 14.79
N VAL A 411 -21.30 -16.33 14.11
CA VAL A 411 -21.78 -15.13 13.38
C VAL A 411 -22.14 -15.46 11.93
N SER A 412 -21.47 -16.46 11.32
CA SER A 412 -21.72 -16.88 9.93
C SER A 412 -23.14 -17.42 9.72
N ASP A 413 -23.69 -18.14 10.70
CA ASP A 413 -24.94 -18.90 10.55
C ASP A 413 -26.22 -18.04 10.53
N HIS A 414 -26.16 -16.77 10.96
CA HIS A 414 -27.32 -15.88 10.97
C HIS A 414 -27.40 -14.90 9.78
N SER A 415 -26.39 -14.88 8.91
CA SER A 415 -26.36 -13.95 7.77
C SER A 415 -27.19 -14.41 6.56
N ILE A 416 -27.75 -15.63 6.58
CA ILE A 416 -28.44 -16.24 5.43
C ILE A 416 -29.99 -16.14 5.53
N HIS A 417 -30.58 -15.90 6.71
CA HIS A 417 -32.04 -16.01 6.90
C HIS A 417 -32.83 -14.71 7.15
N THR A 418 -32.21 -13.53 7.08
CA THR A 418 -32.92 -12.23 7.26
C THR A 418 -32.67 -11.25 6.12
N LYS A 419 -32.77 -11.73 4.88
CA LYS A 419 -33.13 -10.89 3.73
C LYS A 419 -34.46 -11.36 3.16
N GLY A 420 -35.54 -11.04 3.88
CA GLY A 420 -36.90 -11.23 3.44
C GLY A 420 -37.71 -9.96 3.66
N ILE A 421 -37.96 -9.24 2.55
CA ILE A 421 -39.09 -8.33 2.30
C ILE A 421 -39.08 -6.99 3.06
N GLY A 422 -38.73 -5.90 2.35
CA GLY A 422 -39.01 -4.53 2.78
C GLY A 422 -38.15 -3.42 2.15
N SER A 423 -38.59 -2.90 1.00
CA SER A 423 -38.26 -1.62 0.35
C SER A 423 -36.80 -1.30 -0.05
N ASP A 424 -36.53 -1.41 -1.36
CA ASP A 424 -35.41 -0.76 -2.04
C ASP A 424 -35.66 0.74 -2.22
N LYS A 425 -34.81 1.57 -1.61
CA LYS A 425 -34.41 2.88 -2.15
C LYS A 425 -32.89 2.99 -2.06
N PRO A 426 -32.19 3.36 -3.14
CA PRO A 426 -30.74 3.53 -3.10
C PRO A 426 -30.44 4.95 -2.65
N ASP A 427 -30.32 5.17 -1.34
CA ASP A 427 -29.81 6.45 -0.83
C ASP A 427 -28.32 6.31 -0.50
N GLY A 428 -27.50 7.04 -1.25
CA GLY A 428 -26.06 7.09 -1.10
C GLY A 428 -25.69 7.95 0.10
N GLY A 429 -25.18 7.34 1.16
CA GLY A 429 -24.58 8.11 2.25
C GLY A 429 -24.33 7.30 3.52
N LYS A 430 -23.04 7.05 3.81
CA LYS A 430 -22.49 6.60 5.10
C LYS A 430 -22.96 5.23 5.60
N ILE A 431 -22.15 4.21 5.34
CA ILE A 431 -22.22 2.92 6.05
C ILE A 431 -22.13 3.20 7.56
N TYR A 432 -23.18 2.79 8.27
CA TYR A 432 -23.50 3.09 9.66
C TYR A 432 -22.36 2.89 10.65
N HIS A 433 -22.10 3.93 11.45
CA HIS A 433 -21.27 3.96 12.67
C HIS A 433 -21.68 2.94 13.75
N GLN A 434 -22.85 2.30 13.65
CA GLN A 434 -23.37 1.37 14.66
C GLN A 434 -22.57 0.05 14.76
N SER A 435 -21.97 -0.42 13.66
CA SER A 435 -21.30 -1.73 13.61
C SER A 435 -19.97 -1.75 14.36
N VAL A 436 -19.18 -0.67 14.26
CA VAL A 436 -17.88 -0.54 14.94
C VAL A 436 -18.05 -0.23 16.44
N VAL A 437 -19.08 0.57 16.79
CA VAL A 437 -19.38 0.93 18.19
C VAL A 437 -19.92 -0.27 18.98
N SER A 438 -20.68 -1.19 18.34
CA SER A 438 -21.20 -2.39 19.01
C SER A 438 -20.14 -3.45 19.37
N LEU A 439 -18.97 -3.40 18.74
CA LEU A 439 -17.89 -4.38 18.96
C LEU A 439 -17.05 -4.06 20.20
N PHE A 440 -17.07 -2.82 20.68
CA PHE A 440 -16.16 -2.34 21.72
C PHE A 440 -16.85 -1.41 22.71
N GLU A 441 -17.97 -1.84 23.29
CA GLU A 441 -18.46 -1.24 24.54
C GLU A 441 -17.43 -1.53 25.65
N SER A 442 -16.44 -0.64 25.80
CA SER A 442 -15.33 -0.76 26.76
C SER A 442 -15.76 -0.88 28.23
N GLN A 443 -17.02 -0.57 28.53
CA GLN A 443 -17.57 -0.53 29.89
C GLN A 443 -17.73 -1.91 30.53
N TRP A 444 -17.73 -3.00 29.75
CA TRP A 444 -18.03 -4.37 30.22
C TRP A 444 -16.86 -5.35 30.13
N SER A 445 -15.65 -4.85 29.89
CA SER A 445 -14.44 -5.68 29.74
C SER A 445 -14.22 -6.66 30.88
N THR A 446 -14.45 -6.25 32.14
CA THR A 446 -14.34 -7.13 33.31
C THR A 446 -15.30 -8.33 33.23
N ILE A 447 -16.58 -8.12 32.92
CA ILE A 447 -17.55 -9.22 32.87
C ILE A 447 -17.30 -10.13 31.66
N GLN A 448 -16.90 -9.56 30.53
CA GLN A 448 -16.55 -10.31 29.32
C GLN A 448 -15.34 -11.23 29.55
N MET A 449 -14.30 -10.72 30.22
CA MET A 449 -13.14 -11.51 30.62
C MET A 449 -13.53 -12.64 31.58
N VAL A 450 -14.42 -12.38 32.55
CA VAL A 450 -14.86 -13.41 33.50
C VAL A 450 -15.66 -14.50 32.78
N VAL A 451 -16.59 -14.13 31.89
CA VAL A 451 -17.36 -15.10 31.10
C VAL A 451 -16.45 -15.95 30.21
N LEU A 452 -15.47 -15.35 29.54
CA LEU A 452 -14.47 -16.10 28.76
C LEU A 452 -13.63 -17.05 29.60
N ARG A 453 -13.22 -16.63 30.80
CA ARG A 453 -12.50 -17.49 31.74
C ARG A 453 -13.35 -18.66 32.22
N GLU A 454 -14.64 -18.42 32.50
CA GLU A 454 -15.59 -19.47 32.86
C GLU A 454 -15.83 -20.44 31.68
N ILE A 455 -15.90 -19.95 30.44
CA ILE A 455 -15.97 -20.79 29.23
C ILE A 455 -14.69 -21.63 29.09
N LEU A 456 -13.52 -21.02 29.24
CA LEU A 456 -12.23 -21.72 29.19
C LEU A 456 -12.18 -22.84 30.25
N LEU A 457 -12.51 -22.52 31.50
CA LEU A 457 -12.52 -23.49 32.60
C LEU A 457 -13.53 -24.62 32.33
N SER A 458 -14.73 -24.29 31.85
CA SER A 458 -15.75 -25.28 31.50
C SER A 458 -15.30 -26.20 30.38
N ALA A 459 -14.69 -25.65 29.32
CA ALA A 459 -14.21 -26.41 28.18
C ALA A 459 -13.06 -27.36 28.55
N VAL A 460 -12.11 -26.90 29.37
CA VAL A 460 -11.02 -27.73 29.89
C VAL A 460 -11.57 -28.92 30.69
N ARG A 461 -12.55 -28.68 31.57
CA ARG A 461 -13.19 -29.74 32.38
C ARG A 461 -14.11 -30.65 31.58
N ALA A 462 -14.79 -30.13 30.56
CA ALA A 462 -15.60 -30.91 29.62
C ALA A 462 -14.75 -31.82 28.72
N GLY A 463 -13.46 -31.49 28.57
CA GLY A 463 -12.53 -32.17 27.67
C GLY A 463 -12.71 -31.77 26.20
N ASP A 464 -13.12 -30.51 25.96
CA ASP A 464 -13.20 -29.92 24.63
C ASP A 464 -12.00 -28.96 24.40
N PRO A 465 -10.91 -29.44 23.77
CA PRO A 465 -9.70 -28.65 23.58
C PRO A 465 -9.88 -27.51 22.57
N LEU A 466 -10.77 -27.63 21.57
CA LEU A 466 -10.96 -26.59 20.55
C LEU A 466 -11.66 -25.36 21.14
N THR A 467 -12.72 -25.60 21.91
CA THR A 467 -13.44 -24.51 22.60
C THR A 467 -12.55 -23.85 23.65
N ALA A 468 -11.74 -24.64 24.37
CA ALA A 468 -10.75 -24.11 25.31
C ALA A 468 -9.71 -23.21 24.59
N TRP A 469 -9.16 -23.68 23.46
CA TRP A 469 -8.22 -22.91 22.65
C TRP A 469 -8.85 -21.60 22.14
N SER A 470 -10.07 -21.65 21.58
CA SER A 470 -10.81 -20.45 21.12
C SER A 470 -11.05 -19.44 22.26
N ALA A 471 -11.44 -19.89 23.45
CA ALA A 471 -11.69 -19.01 24.60
C ALA A 471 -10.41 -18.32 25.08
N ALA A 472 -9.29 -19.05 25.15
CA ALA A 472 -7.98 -18.48 25.50
C ALA A 472 -7.48 -17.51 24.42
N ALA A 473 -7.67 -17.83 23.13
CA ALA A 473 -7.30 -16.97 22.02
C ALA A 473 -8.06 -15.65 22.06
N ARG A 474 -9.39 -15.69 22.28
CA ARG A 474 -10.23 -14.49 22.43
C ARG A 474 -9.83 -13.64 23.65
N LEU A 475 -9.47 -14.26 24.78
CA LEU A 475 -8.98 -13.54 25.95
C LEU A 475 -7.70 -12.74 25.64
N LEU A 476 -6.70 -13.40 25.02
CA LEU A 476 -5.45 -12.74 24.65
C LEU A 476 -5.68 -11.68 23.57
N ARG A 477 -6.43 -12.00 22.52
CA ARG A 477 -6.70 -11.11 21.38
C ARG A 477 -7.38 -9.81 21.80
N SER A 478 -8.44 -9.90 22.61
CA SER A 478 -9.31 -8.76 22.91
C SER A 478 -8.95 -8.02 24.20
N TYR A 479 -8.31 -8.70 25.16
CA TYR A 479 -8.11 -8.15 26.51
C TYR A 479 -6.66 -8.21 27.01
N TYR A 480 -5.66 -8.43 26.14
CA TYR A 480 -4.24 -8.39 26.55
C TYR A 480 -3.85 -7.16 27.39
N PRO A 481 -4.37 -5.92 27.18
CA PRO A 481 -3.94 -4.76 27.97
C PRO A 481 -4.38 -4.83 29.44
N LEU A 482 -5.45 -5.59 29.73
CA LEU A 482 -6.04 -5.73 31.07
C LEU A 482 -5.55 -6.98 31.80
N ILE A 483 -4.78 -7.84 31.11
CA ILE A 483 -4.27 -9.09 31.67
C ILE A 483 -2.82 -8.88 32.08
N THR A 484 -2.47 -9.25 33.30
CA THR A 484 -1.09 -9.17 33.81
C THR A 484 -0.15 -10.03 32.95
N PRO A 485 1.15 -9.68 32.82
CA PRO A 485 2.09 -10.47 32.03
C PRO A 485 2.18 -11.95 32.45
N ALA A 486 2.05 -12.25 33.74
CA ALA A 486 1.96 -13.63 34.24
C ALA A 486 0.67 -14.33 33.76
N GLY A 487 -0.46 -13.63 33.75
CA GLY A 487 -1.72 -14.14 33.21
C GLY A 487 -1.68 -14.34 31.69
N GLN A 488 -0.98 -13.49 30.94
CA GLN A 488 -0.77 -13.64 29.50
C GLN A 488 0.03 -14.91 29.20
N ASN A 489 1.12 -15.15 29.93
CA ASN A 489 1.89 -16.39 29.86
C ASN A 489 1.05 -17.62 30.24
N GLY A 490 0.20 -17.52 31.27
CA GLY A 490 -0.73 -18.59 31.64
C GLY A 490 -1.71 -18.95 30.52
N LEU A 491 -2.23 -17.95 29.78
CA LEU A 491 -3.09 -18.18 28.62
C LEU A 491 -2.33 -18.74 27.42
N ALA A 492 -1.10 -18.30 27.18
CA ALA A 492 -0.23 -18.87 26.15
C ALA A 492 0.04 -20.36 26.41
N ASN A 493 0.34 -20.73 27.65
CA ASN A 493 0.47 -22.14 28.05
C ASN A 493 -0.84 -22.91 27.88
N ALA A 494 -1.99 -22.30 28.20
CA ALA A 494 -3.29 -22.93 27.99
C ALA A 494 -3.60 -23.18 26.50
N LEU A 495 -3.18 -22.27 25.61
CA LEU A 495 -3.27 -22.46 24.16
C LEU A 495 -2.40 -23.65 23.70
N SER A 496 -1.13 -23.68 24.10
CA SER A 496 -0.21 -24.79 23.77
C SER A 496 -0.75 -26.14 24.27
N ASN A 497 -1.13 -26.22 25.55
CA ASN A 497 -1.66 -27.46 26.16
C ASN A 497 -2.96 -27.93 25.49
N SER A 498 -3.82 -27.00 25.06
CA SER A 498 -5.05 -27.35 24.33
C SER A 498 -4.73 -27.86 22.93
N SER A 499 -3.73 -27.26 22.27
CA SER A 499 -3.30 -27.66 20.93
C SER A 499 -2.65 -29.05 20.87
N GLU A 500 -1.92 -29.46 21.90
CA GLU A 500 -1.34 -30.82 22.00
C GLU A 500 -2.41 -31.92 22.00
N ARG A 501 -3.64 -31.60 22.38
CA ARG A 501 -4.79 -32.51 22.38
C ARG A 501 -5.59 -32.45 21.08
N LEU A 502 -5.24 -31.58 20.14
CA LEU A 502 -5.91 -31.43 18.85
C LEU A 502 -5.14 -32.17 17.74
N PRO A 503 -5.85 -32.71 16.74
CA PRO A 503 -5.20 -33.23 15.54
C PRO A 503 -4.39 -32.14 14.81
N PRO A 504 -3.25 -32.47 14.19
CA PRO A 504 -2.48 -31.51 13.40
C PRO A 504 -3.31 -30.99 12.22
N GLY A 505 -3.20 -29.70 11.93
CA GLY A 505 -3.97 -29.04 10.86
C GLY A 505 -5.37 -28.58 11.28
N THR A 506 -5.73 -28.70 12.56
CA THR A 506 -7.00 -28.15 13.08
C THR A 506 -7.08 -26.65 12.80
N ARG A 507 -8.24 -26.20 12.28
CA ARG A 507 -8.53 -24.79 12.02
C ARG A 507 -9.50 -24.23 13.05
N CYS A 508 -9.25 -23.01 13.51
CA CYS A 508 -10.16 -22.26 14.36
C CYS A 508 -10.59 -20.97 13.66
N ALA A 509 -11.86 -20.59 13.83
CA ALA A 509 -12.38 -19.35 13.26
C ALA A 509 -11.85 -18.11 14.00
N ASP A 510 -11.61 -18.22 15.32
CA ASP A 510 -11.17 -17.09 16.13
C ASP A 510 -9.64 -16.93 16.05
N PRO A 511 -9.11 -15.77 15.61
CA PRO A 511 -7.67 -15.56 15.52
C PRO A 511 -7.06 -15.32 16.91
N ALA A 512 -5.83 -15.79 17.08
CA ALA A 512 -5.02 -15.53 18.26
C ALA A 512 -4.03 -14.37 17.99
N LEU A 513 -2.73 -14.61 18.15
CA LEU A 513 -1.66 -13.68 17.85
C LEU A 513 -0.91 -14.14 16.59
N PRO A 514 -0.17 -13.26 15.88
CA PRO A 514 0.01 -11.82 16.11
C PRO A 514 -1.12 -10.95 15.52
N PHE A 515 -1.07 -9.64 15.80
CA PHE A 515 -1.83 -8.65 15.04
C PHE A 515 -1.15 -8.41 13.69
N ILE A 516 -1.91 -8.34 12.61
CA ILE A 516 -1.36 -8.26 11.25
C ILE A 516 -2.04 -7.12 10.49
N ARG A 517 -1.25 -6.21 9.90
CA ARG A 517 -1.75 -5.18 8.99
C ARG A 517 -0.93 -5.13 7.72
N VAL A 518 -1.53 -4.63 6.63
CA VAL A 518 -0.81 -4.38 5.37
C VAL A 518 0.13 -3.18 5.58
N HIS A 519 1.40 -3.34 5.24
CA HIS A 519 2.37 -2.24 5.26
C HIS A 519 2.40 -1.55 3.90
N SER A 520 2.68 -2.31 2.84
CA SER A 520 2.73 -1.80 1.46
C SER A 520 2.77 -2.94 0.44
N PHE A 521 2.42 -2.62 -0.81
CA PHE A 521 2.75 -3.46 -1.96
C PHE A 521 4.07 -2.94 -2.54
N PRO A 522 5.04 -3.82 -2.86
CA PRO A 522 6.22 -3.39 -3.57
C PRO A 522 5.79 -2.76 -4.89
N VAL A 523 6.25 -1.53 -5.12
CA VAL A 523 6.14 -0.89 -6.43
C VAL A 523 6.98 -1.75 -7.37
N HIS A 524 6.46 -2.09 -8.56
CA HIS A 524 7.26 -2.75 -9.59
C HIS A 524 8.59 -2.01 -9.72
N PRO A 525 9.73 -2.70 -9.90
CA PRO A 525 11.01 -2.02 -10.12
C PRO A 525 10.80 -0.96 -11.20
N THR A 526 11.20 0.29 -10.98
CA THR A 526 11.04 1.38 -11.96
C THR A 526 11.65 1.07 -13.33
N GLN A 527 12.45 0.01 -13.41
CA GLN A 527 13.02 -0.55 -14.63
C GLN A 527 12.03 -1.38 -15.46
N MET A 528 10.93 -1.90 -14.89
CA MET A 528 9.98 -2.77 -15.60
C MET A 528 8.53 -2.44 -15.27
N ASP A 529 7.85 -1.74 -16.18
CA ASP A 529 6.45 -1.36 -16.03
C ASP A 529 5.53 -2.11 -17.01
N ILE A 530 4.29 -2.37 -16.59
CA ILE A 530 3.24 -2.96 -17.43
C ILE A 530 2.53 -1.84 -18.21
N VAL A 531 2.41 -1.99 -19.53
CA VAL A 531 1.82 -0.99 -20.44
C VAL A 531 0.55 -1.55 -21.09
N LYS A 532 -0.58 -0.85 -20.96
CA LYS A 532 -1.84 -1.25 -21.64
C LYS A 532 -1.72 -1.00 -23.14
N ARG A 533 -2.03 -2.02 -23.96
CA ARG A 533 -2.00 -1.88 -25.43
C ARG A 533 -3.33 -1.34 -25.94
N ASN A 534 -3.27 -0.47 -26.94
CA ASN A 534 -4.44 -0.06 -27.71
C ASN A 534 -4.39 -0.73 -29.09
N PRO A 535 -5.30 -1.68 -29.41
CA PRO A 535 -5.28 -2.38 -30.70
C PRO A 535 -5.59 -1.46 -31.90
N ALA A 536 -6.15 -0.26 -31.67
CA ALA A 536 -6.52 0.67 -32.73
C ALA A 536 -5.35 1.56 -33.23
N ARG A 537 -4.15 1.45 -32.64
CA ARG A 537 -2.94 2.16 -33.06
C ARG A 537 -1.76 1.19 -33.15
N GLU A 538 -0.97 1.32 -34.22
CA GLU A 538 0.31 0.60 -34.34
C GLU A 538 1.28 1.02 -33.21
N ASP A 539 1.26 2.30 -32.82
CA ASP A 539 2.02 2.86 -31.70
C ASP A 539 1.35 2.62 -30.34
N TRP A 540 1.05 1.36 -30.00
CA TRP A 540 0.36 1.02 -28.74
C TRP A 540 1.14 1.46 -27.49
N TRP A 541 2.45 1.69 -27.61
CA TRP A 541 3.32 2.21 -26.54
C TRP A 541 3.14 3.72 -26.29
N VAL A 542 2.54 4.46 -27.22
CA VAL A 542 2.13 5.86 -27.04
C VAL A 542 0.77 5.88 -26.36
N GLY A 543 0.76 5.53 -25.07
CA GLY A 543 -0.40 5.75 -24.21
C GLY A 543 -0.78 7.23 -24.19
N SER A 544 -2.05 7.55 -23.90
CA SER A 544 -2.57 8.92 -23.81
C SER A 544 -1.70 9.77 -22.89
N ALA A 545 -0.73 10.49 -23.46
CA ALA A 545 -0.02 11.53 -22.74
C ALA A 545 -1.07 12.51 -22.20
N PRO A 546 -1.01 12.93 -20.92
CA PRO A 546 -1.83 14.05 -20.48
C PRO A 546 -1.46 15.21 -21.38
N SER A 547 -2.40 15.66 -22.21
CA SER A 547 -2.20 16.75 -23.16
C SER A 547 -1.87 18.03 -22.37
N GLY A 548 -0.59 18.35 -22.27
CA GLY A 548 -0.08 19.56 -21.63
C GLY A 548 1.42 19.75 -21.90
N PRO A 549 1.92 20.98 -22.07
CA PRO A 549 3.27 21.27 -22.56
C PRO A 549 4.36 21.15 -21.49
N PHE A 550 4.08 20.54 -20.33
CA PHE A 550 5.00 20.45 -19.20
C PHE A 550 5.37 18.99 -18.91
N ILE A 551 6.65 18.66 -19.14
CA ILE A 551 7.29 17.36 -18.89
C ILE A 551 7.37 17.04 -17.38
N TYR A 552 7.03 17.99 -16.51
CA TYR A 552 6.91 17.79 -15.06
C TYR A 552 5.60 18.40 -14.55
N THR A 553 4.60 17.56 -14.32
CA THR A 553 3.46 17.90 -13.44
C THR A 553 3.60 17.08 -12.17
N PRO A 554 4.23 17.61 -11.10
CA PRO A 554 4.25 16.97 -9.77
C PRO A 554 2.88 17.07 -9.06
N PHE A 555 1.81 17.34 -9.82
CA PHE A 555 0.46 17.66 -9.37
C PHE A 555 -0.63 16.80 -9.99
N SER A 556 -0.31 15.75 -10.76
CA SER A 556 -1.19 14.57 -10.83
C SER A 556 -1.07 13.74 -9.55
N LYS A 557 -1.07 14.41 -8.39
CA LYS A 557 -1.86 13.93 -7.26
C LYS A 557 -3.26 13.78 -7.82
N GLY A 558 -3.61 12.57 -8.24
CA GLY A 558 -5.01 12.20 -8.36
C GLY A 558 -5.72 12.73 -7.12
N ASP A 559 -6.87 13.36 -7.33
CA ASP A 559 -7.68 13.90 -6.24
C ASP A 559 -7.60 12.97 -5.04
N PRO A 560 -7.30 13.46 -3.82
CA PRO A 560 -7.27 12.60 -2.63
C PRO A 560 -8.62 11.90 -2.38
N ASN A 561 -9.68 12.28 -3.12
CA ASN A 561 -10.99 11.63 -3.12
C ASN A 561 -11.13 10.44 -4.10
N ASN A 562 -10.16 10.14 -4.97
CA ASN A 562 -10.25 9.07 -5.98
C ASN A 562 -9.27 7.91 -5.74
N ILE A 563 -8.99 7.58 -4.47
CA ILE A 563 -8.21 6.38 -4.04
C ILE A 563 -8.93 5.07 -4.42
N LYS A 564 -10.18 5.11 -4.89
CA LYS A 564 -11.02 3.94 -5.10
C LYS A 564 -10.72 3.07 -6.33
N LYS A 565 -9.74 3.41 -7.18
CA LYS A 565 -9.40 2.60 -8.37
C LYS A 565 -7.90 2.60 -8.71
N GLN A 566 -7.04 2.25 -7.75
CA GLN A 566 -5.69 1.81 -8.10
C GLN A 566 -5.77 0.30 -8.36
N GLU A 567 -5.83 -0.07 -9.63
CA GLU A 567 -5.85 -1.47 -10.08
C GLU A 567 -4.42 -2.00 -10.12
N LEU A 568 -4.12 -3.05 -9.35
CA LEU A 568 -2.81 -3.70 -9.33
C LEU A 568 -2.85 -4.90 -10.28
N VAL A 569 -1.92 -4.94 -11.23
CA VAL A 569 -1.84 -6.02 -12.22
C VAL A 569 -0.76 -7.01 -11.79
N TRP A 570 -1.12 -8.28 -11.69
CA TRP A 570 -0.22 -9.42 -11.42
C TRP A 570 -0.14 -10.33 -12.63
N ILE A 571 0.91 -11.15 -12.72
CA ILE A 571 1.21 -11.95 -13.92
C ILE A 571 1.30 -13.41 -13.52
N VAL A 572 0.60 -14.27 -14.28
CA VAL A 572 0.64 -15.73 -14.05
C VAL A 572 2.07 -16.25 -14.15
N GLY A 573 2.48 -17.04 -13.15
CA GLY A 573 3.79 -17.68 -13.10
C GLY A 573 4.92 -16.81 -12.54
N GLU A 574 4.68 -15.54 -12.25
CA GLU A 574 5.70 -14.65 -11.66
C GLU A 574 5.51 -14.50 -10.14
N PRO A 575 6.60 -14.55 -9.35
CA PRO A 575 6.50 -14.39 -7.90
C PRO A 575 6.12 -12.96 -7.54
N ILE A 576 5.07 -12.80 -6.76
CA ILE A 576 4.66 -11.52 -6.18
C ILE A 576 5.10 -11.45 -4.72
N GLN A 577 5.20 -10.23 -4.22
CA GLN A 577 5.57 -9.95 -2.83
C GLN A 577 4.56 -8.96 -2.24
N VAL A 578 4.26 -9.12 -0.95
CA VAL A 578 3.42 -8.21 -0.17
C VAL A 578 4.11 -7.97 1.18
N LEU A 579 4.29 -6.71 1.56
CA LEU A 579 4.88 -6.35 2.84
C LEU A 579 3.77 -6.23 3.89
N VAL A 580 3.88 -7.03 4.95
CA VAL A 580 2.93 -7.02 6.08
C VAL A 580 3.68 -6.75 7.38
N GLU A 581 3.03 -6.07 8.30
CA GLU A 581 3.57 -5.79 9.63
C GLU A 581 2.87 -6.65 10.67
N LEU A 582 3.66 -7.34 11.49
CA LEU A 582 3.23 -8.17 12.60
C LEU A 582 3.51 -7.46 13.92
N ALA A 583 2.57 -7.49 14.86
CA ALA A 583 2.75 -6.96 16.20
C ALA A 583 2.42 -8.01 17.28
N ASN A 584 3.33 -8.15 18.24
CA ASN A 584 3.16 -8.93 19.46
C ASN A 584 3.12 -7.99 20.68
N PRO A 585 1.93 -7.59 21.17
CA PRO A 585 1.80 -6.70 22.31
C PRO A 585 1.81 -7.42 23.66
N CYS A 586 2.13 -8.72 23.70
CA CYS A 586 2.17 -9.51 24.93
C CYS A 586 3.59 -9.57 25.53
N GLY A 587 3.66 -9.85 26.82
CA GLY A 587 4.91 -9.95 27.60
C GLY A 587 5.67 -11.27 27.46
N PHE A 588 5.58 -11.95 26.31
CA PHE A 588 6.24 -13.22 26.04
C PHE A 588 6.65 -13.36 24.57
N ASP A 589 7.60 -14.24 24.28
CA ASP A 589 8.10 -14.51 22.93
C ASP A 589 7.06 -15.30 22.13
N LEU A 590 6.65 -14.78 20.98
CA LEU A 590 5.66 -15.42 20.12
C LEU A 590 6.33 -16.10 18.93
N ARG A 591 6.24 -17.43 18.88
CA ARG A 591 6.67 -18.23 17.73
C ARG A 591 5.48 -18.48 16.79
N VAL A 592 5.65 -18.08 15.52
CA VAL A 592 4.71 -18.37 14.44
C VAL A 592 5.36 -19.43 13.55
N ASP A 593 4.76 -20.63 13.51
CA ASP A 593 5.31 -21.77 12.80
C ASP A 593 5.20 -21.60 11.29
N SER A 594 4.10 -21.05 10.79
CA SER A 594 3.96 -20.65 9.39
C SER A 594 2.96 -19.52 9.20
N ILE A 595 3.29 -18.53 8.38
CA ILE A 595 2.40 -17.45 7.95
C ILE A 595 2.47 -17.29 6.42
N TYR A 596 1.33 -17.11 5.77
CA TYR A 596 1.23 -16.86 4.33
C TYR A 596 -0.06 -16.09 3.99
N LEU A 597 -0.15 -15.56 2.76
CA LEU A 597 -1.30 -14.80 2.30
C LEU A 597 -2.55 -15.68 2.22
N SER A 598 -3.68 -15.20 2.75
CA SER A 598 -4.98 -15.87 2.58
C SER A 598 -5.54 -15.47 1.22
N VAL A 599 -5.80 -16.45 0.35
CA VAL A 599 -6.45 -16.25 -0.96
C VAL A 599 -7.47 -17.36 -1.19
N HIS A 600 -8.71 -16.99 -1.46
CA HIS A 600 -9.83 -17.94 -1.58
C HIS A 600 -10.11 -18.40 -3.03
N SER A 601 -9.58 -17.69 -4.03
CA SER A 601 -9.92 -17.92 -5.43
C SER A 601 -9.25 -19.15 -6.05
N GLY A 602 -8.37 -19.87 -5.33
CA GLY A 602 -7.62 -21.03 -5.85
C GLY A 602 -6.59 -20.69 -6.95
N ASN A 603 -6.47 -19.41 -7.32
CA ASN A 603 -5.67 -18.92 -8.43
C ASN A 603 -4.30 -18.38 -7.96
N PHE A 604 -3.86 -18.77 -6.77
CA PHE A 604 -2.68 -18.21 -6.12
C PHE A 604 -2.05 -19.20 -5.14
N ASP A 605 -0.77 -19.51 -5.35
CA ASP A 605 0.03 -20.36 -4.49
C ASP A 605 0.88 -19.50 -3.55
N ALA A 606 0.47 -19.40 -2.29
CA ALA A 606 1.17 -18.63 -1.28
C ALA A 606 2.30 -19.43 -0.62
N PHE A 607 3.45 -18.79 -0.36
CA PHE A 607 4.60 -19.44 0.27
C PHE A 607 4.64 -19.19 1.79
N PRO A 608 4.71 -20.24 2.62
CA PRO A 608 4.76 -20.12 4.07
C PRO A 608 6.12 -19.62 4.55
N VAL A 609 6.10 -18.72 5.55
CA VAL A 609 7.28 -18.18 6.24
C VAL A 609 7.15 -18.44 7.74
N SER A 610 8.23 -18.82 8.42
CA SER A 610 8.27 -18.96 9.89
C SER A 610 8.93 -17.75 10.54
N ILE A 611 8.45 -17.30 11.71
CA ILE A 611 9.01 -16.14 12.39
C ILE A 611 8.81 -16.17 13.91
N SER A 612 9.79 -15.61 14.64
CA SER A 612 9.69 -15.32 16.07
C SER A 612 9.60 -13.81 16.31
N LEU A 613 8.62 -13.39 17.13
CA LEU A 613 8.42 -12.01 17.56
C LEU A 613 8.74 -11.88 19.05
N LEU A 614 9.58 -10.91 19.40
CA LEU A 614 9.92 -10.59 20.78
C LEU A 614 8.72 -9.98 21.53
N PRO A 615 8.75 -9.92 22.87
CA PRO A 615 7.69 -9.33 23.67
C PRO A 615 7.56 -7.83 23.36
N ASN A 616 6.32 -7.32 23.29
CA ASN A 616 6.02 -5.91 23.00
C ASN A 616 6.75 -5.36 21.76
N SER A 617 6.86 -6.15 20.70
CA SER A 617 7.61 -5.78 19.48
C SER A 617 6.77 -5.87 18.21
N SER A 618 7.17 -5.10 17.19
CA SER A 618 6.58 -5.12 15.86
C SER A 618 7.66 -5.37 14.80
N LYS A 619 7.32 -6.09 13.73
CA LYS A 619 8.26 -6.45 12.66
C LYS A 619 7.56 -6.50 11.31
N VAL A 620 8.17 -5.88 10.30
CA VAL A 620 7.73 -5.95 8.90
C VAL A 620 8.37 -7.17 8.23
N ILE A 621 7.56 -7.94 7.52
CA ILE A 621 7.99 -9.13 6.77
C ILE A 621 7.48 -9.08 5.34
N THR A 622 8.15 -9.83 4.46
CA THR A 622 7.72 -10.03 3.07
C THR A 622 7.04 -11.39 2.95
N LEU A 623 5.77 -11.40 2.53
CA LEU A 623 5.06 -12.61 2.15
C LEU A 623 5.01 -12.70 0.63
N SER A 624 5.32 -13.87 0.08
CA SER A 624 5.38 -14.11 -1.36
C SER A 624 4.45 -15.23 -1.80
N GLY A 625 4.19 -15.29 -3.11
CA GLY A 625 3.43 -16.36 -3.75
C GLY A 625 3.40 -16.20 -5.26
N ILE A 626 2.83 -17.18 -5.97
CA ILE A 626 2.74 -17.19 -7.44
C ILE A 626 1.28 -17.29 -7.88
N PRO A 627 0.77 -16.36 -8.69
CA PRO A 627 -0.53 -16.50 -9.33
C PRO A 627 -0.52 -17.64 -10.37
N THR A 628 -1.50 -18.54 -10.30
CA THR A 628 -1.55 -19.76 -11.13
C THR A 628 -2.48 -19.63 -12.34
N SER A 629 -3.47 -18.75 -12.29
CA SER A 629 -4.43 -18.55 -13.40
C SER A 629 -4.90 -17.09 -13.51
N VAL A 630 -5.46 -16.75 -14.67
CA VAL A 630 -5.95 -15.41 -15.02
C VAL A 630 -7.27 -15.13 -14.30
N GLY A 631 -7.44 -13.94 -13.75
CA GLY A 631 -8.68 -13.54 -13.06
C GLY A 631 -8.45 -12.59 -11.88
N PRO A 632 -9.52 -12.14 -11.22
CA PRO A 632 -9.40 -11.31 -10.02
C PRO A 632 -8.88 -12.12 -8.84
N VAL A 633 -7.97 -11.53 -8.06
CA VAL A 633 -7.46 -12.12 -6.82
C VAL A 633 -7.81 -11.22 -5.64
N THR A 634 -8.31 -11.81 -4.56
CA THR A 634 -8.63 -11.10 -3.33
C THR A 634 -7.78 -11.63 -2.19
N ILE A 635 -7.12 -10.70 -1.49
CA ILE A 635 -6.29 -11.01 -0.31
C ILE A 635 -6.98 -10.41 0.92
N PRO A 636 -7.92 -11.14 1.54
CA PRO A 636 -8.60 -10.64 2.73
C PRO A 636 -7.70 -10.55 3.97
N GLY A 637 -6.60 -11.31 4.02
CA GLY A 637 -5.79 -11.44 5.21
C GLY A 637 -4.59 -12.38 5.06
N CYS A 638 -4.17 -12.97 6.17
CA CYS A 638 -3.12 -13.98 6.25
C CYS A 638 -3.62 -15.23 6.96
N ILE A 639 -3.16 -16.41 6.53
CA ILE A 639 -3.31 -17.65 7.28
C ILE A 639 -2.09 -17.80 8.19
N VAL A 640 -2.34 -18.05 9.46
CA VAL A 640 -1.33 -18.11 10.53
C VAL A 640 -1.46 -19.44 11.24
N HIS A 641 -0.34 -20.16 11.34
CA HIS A 641 -0.20 -21.33 12.20
C HIS A 641 0.61 -20.92 13.42
N CYS A 642 -0.05 -20.86 14.58
CA CYS A 642 0.54 -20.44 15.84
C CYS A 642 -0.16 -21.19 16.98
N PHE A 643 0.59 -21.59 18.01
CA PHE A 643 0.09 -22.44 19.09
C PHE A 643 -0.61 -23.72 18.56
N GLY A 644 -0.03 -24.38 17.56
CA GLY A 644 -0.51 -25.66 17.01
C GLY A 644 -1.84 -25.63 16.26
N VAL A 645 -2.45 -24.46 16.06
CA VAL A 645 -3.75 -24.29 15.39
C VAL A 645 -3.64 -23.27 14.26
N ILE A 646 -4.37 -23.50 13.17
CA ILE A 646 -4.38 -22.64 11.99
C ILE A 646 -5.56 -21.66 12.07
N THR A 647 -5.29 -20.37 11.99
CA THR A 647 -6.30 -19.31 12.04
C THR A 647 -6.15 -18.32 10.88
N GLU A 648 -7.25 -17.72 10.47
CA GLU A 648 -7.25 -16.66 9.46
C GLU A 648 -7.32 -15.28 10.11
N HIS A 649 -6.38 -14.40 9.77
CA HIS A 649 -6.24 -13.06 10.30
C HIS A 649 -6.61 -12.05 9.20
N LEU A 650 -7.78 -11.43 9.31
CA LEU A 650 -8.30 -10.50 8.30
C LEU A 650 -7.79 -9.08 8.54
N PHE A 651 -7.33 -8.40 7.48
CA PHE A 651 -6.82 -7.03 7.58
C PHE A 651 -7.90 -6.03 8.04
N LYS A 652 -9.11 -6.17 7.50
CA LYS A 652 -10.26 -5.29 7.79
C LYS A 652 -10.62 -5.22 9.28
N GLU A 653 -10.42 -6.32 10.01
CA GLU A 653 -10.74 -6.38 11.44
C GLU A 653 -9.72 -5.62 12.27
N VAL A 654 -8.46 -5.71 11.88
CA VAL A 654 -7.38 -4.92 12.50
C VAL A 654 -7.57 -3.44 12.16
N ASP A 655 -7.94 -3.10 10.93
CA ASP A 655 -8.27 -1.72 10.55
C ASP A 655 -9.41 -1.14 11.39
N ASN A 656 -10.48 -1.92 11.62
CA ASN A 656 -11.59 -1.53 12.49
C ASN A 656 -11.14 -1.34 13.95
N LEU A 657 -10.27 -2.21 14.45
CA LEU A 657 -9.70 -2.11 15.79
C LEU A 657 -8.82 -0.86 15.94
N LEU A 658 -7.99 -0.56 14.94
CA LEU A 658 -7.15 0.64 14.89
C LEU A 658 -7.99 1.91 14.81
N LEU A 659 -9.05 1.91 14.01
CA LEU A 659 -10.01 3.01 13.93
C LEU A 659 -10.71 3.23 15.28
N GLY A 660 -11.15 2.15 15.93
CA GLY A 660 -11.75 2.20 17.26
C GLY A 660 -10.77 2.71 18.32
N ALA A 661 -9.51 2.30 18.29
CA ALA A 661 -8.47 2.81 19.19
C ALA A 661 -8.21 4.30 18.97
N ALA A 662 -8.17 4.76 17.71
CA ALA A 662 -8.03 6.19 17.39
C ALA A 662 -9.22 7.03 17.86
N GLN A 663 -10.42 6.44 17.92
CA GLN A 663 -11.64 7.07 18.43
C GLN A 663 -11.82 6.91 19.96
N GLY A 664 -10.88 6.26 20.66
CA GLY A 664 -10.97 6.00 22.10
C GLY A 664 -12.02 4.94 22.49
N LEU A 665 -12.52 4.16 21.54
CA LEU A 665 -13.49 3.07 21.76
C LEU A 665 -12.81 1.76 22.17
N VAL A 666 -11.56 1.55 21.76
CA VAL A 666 -10.76 0.36 22.08
C VAL A 666 -9.68 0.73 23.10
N LEU A 667 -9.36 -0.22 23.99
CA LEU A 667 -8.41 -0.04 25.10
C LEU A 667 -7.01 0.40 24.64
N SER A 668 -6.47 -0.22 23.59
CA SER A 668 -5.16 0.15 23.06
C SER A 668 -4.96 -0.27 21.61
N ASP A 669 -4.04 0.43 20.94
CA ASP A 669 -3.55 0.11 19.60
C ASP A 669 -2.34 -0.85 19.73
N PRO A 670 -2.45 -2.10 19.25
CA PRO A 670 -1.43 -3.13 19.43
C PRO A 670 -0.11 -2.78 18.76
N PHE A 671 -0.11 -2.01 17.66
CA PHE A 671 1.12 -1.63 16.97
C PHE A 671 1.81 -0.48 17.71
N ARG A 672 1.05 0.49 18.24
CA ARG A 672 1.61 1.56 19.08
C ARG A 672 2.22 1.05 20.37
N CYS A 673 1.57 0.09 21.02
CA CYS A 673 2.10 -0.56 22.22
C CYS A 673 3.46 -1.22 21.96
N CYS A 674 3.71 -1.63 20.71
CA CYS A 674 4.96 -2.24 20.27
C CYS A 674 5.98 -1.22 19.69
N GLY A 675 5.78 0.09 19.90
CA GLY A 675 6.67 1.14 19.41
C GLY A 675 6.60 1.42 17.90
N SER A 676 5.60 0.88 17.19
CA SER A 676 5.46 1.08 15.74
C SER A 676 5.02 2.51 15.40
N PRO A 677 5.57 3.13 14.33
CA PRO A 677 5.14 4.44 13.87
C PRO A 677 3.68 4.44 13.36
N LYS A 678 3.07 5.63 13.32
CA LYS A 678 1.74 5.81 12.70
C LYS A 678 1.87 5.60 11.19
N LEU A 679 1.31 4.51 10.66
CA LEU A 679 1.12 4.32 9.22
C LEU A 679 -0.25 4.83 8.79
N LYS A 680 -0.36 5.34 7.55
CA LYS A 680 -1.66 5.57 6.91
C LYS A 680 -2.27 4.20 6.59
N ASN A 681 -3.57 4.00 6.84
CA ASN A 681 -4.24 2.74 6.52
C ASN A 681 -4.10 2.46 5.01
N VAL A 682 -3.34 1.43 4.66
CA VAL A 682 -3.17 0.94 3.28
C VAL A 682 -4.20 -0.15 3.04
N SER A 683 -5.22 0.15 2.23
CA SER A 683 -6.18 -0.86 1.79
C SER A 683 -5.58 -1.74 0.70
N VAL A 684 -5.96 -3.01 0.67
CA VAL A 684 -5.62 -3.92 -0.43
C VAL A 684 -6.27 -3.40 -1.73
N PRO A 685 -5.48 -3.13 -2.80
CA PRO A 685 -6.01 -2.68 -4.08
C PRO A 685 -6.80 -3.79 -4.78
N SER A 686 -7.57 -3.45 -5.82
CA SER A 686 -8.18 -4.46 -6.69
C SER A 686 -7.10 -5.12 -7.53
N ILE A 687 -6.89 -6.42 -7.36
CA ILE A 687 -5.83 -7.16 -8.04
C ILE A 687 -6.42 -7.94 -9.21
N SER A 688 -5.91 -7.68 -10.42
CA SER A 688 -6.24 -8.44 -11.63
C SER A 688 -5.01 -9.19 -12.12
N VAL A 689 -5.14 -10.52 -12.28
CA VAL A 689 -4.07 -11.36 -12.82
C VAL A 689 -4.23 -11.45 -14.33
N VAL A 690 -3.18 -11.09 -15.08
CA VAL A 690 -3.11 -11.18 -16.54
C VAL A 690 -2.31 -12.41 -16.98
N PRO A 691 -2.48 -12.88 -18.24
CA PRO A 691 -1.69 -13.98 -18.79
C PRO A 691 -0.17 -13.75 -18.69
N PRO A 692 0.66 -14.81 -18.78
CA PRO A 692 2.10 -14.69 -18.82
C PRO A 692 2.55 -13.66 -19.86
N LEU A 693 3.42 -12.74 -19.47
CA LEU A 693 3.99 -11.71 -20.35
C LEU A 693 5.45 -12.05 -20.68
N PRO A 694 5.98 -11.60 -21.83
CA PRO A 694 7.41 -11.72 -22.09
C PRO A 694 8.23 -10.99 -21.02
N LEU A 695 9.44 -11.46 -20.73
CA LEU A 695 10.37 -10.85 -19.79
C LEU A 695 11.70 -10.58 -20.49
N LEU A 696 12.02 -9.30 -20.69
CA LEU A 696 13.26 -8.87 -21.31
C LEU A 696 14.22 -8.37 -20.23
N ILE A 697 15.44 -8.90 -20.22
CA ILE A 697 16.52 -8.47 -19.35
C ILE A 697 17.60 -7.83 -20.22
N SER A 698 18.13 -6.69 -19.79
CA SER A 698 19.26 -6.03 -20.44
C SER A 698 20.53 -6.18 -19.64
N HIS A 699 21.67 -6.32 -20.33
CA HIS A 699 22.99 -6.15 -19.74
C HIS A 699 23.93 -5.43 -20.71
N VAL A 700 24.84 -4.63 -20.16
CA VAL A 700 25.91 -3.98 -20.94
C VAL A 700 27.06 -4.97 -21.07
N VAL A 701 27.51 -5.21 -22.30
CA VAL A 701 28.59 -6.16 -22.57
C VAL A 701 29.93 -5.50 -22.20
N GLY A 702 30.67 -6.08 -21.24
CA GLY A 702 32.04 -5.66 -20.91
C GLY A 702 32.25 -4.91 -19.57
N GLY A 703 31.28 -4.85 -18.65
CA GLY A 703 31.49 -4.32 -17.28
C GLY A 703 30.22 -3.97 -16.49
N ASP A 704 30.37 -3.44 -15.27
CA ASP A 704 29.30 -3.15 -14.27
C ASP A 704 28.33 -1.99 -14.64
N GLY A 705 28.21 -1.63 -15.92
CA GLY A 705 27.21 -0.67 -16.42
C GLY A 705 27.58 0.82 -16.31
N ALA A 706 28.65 1.18 -15.59
CA ALA A 706 29.17 2.55 -15.53
C ALA A 706 30.23 2.79 -16.60
N ILE A 707 29.99 3.74 -17.50
CA ILE A 707 30.87 4.09 -18.62
C ILE A 707 31.51 5.45 -18.34
N ILE A 708 32.84 5.49 -18.24
CA ILE A 708 33.60 6.73 -18.11
C ILE A 708 34.02 7.20 -19.50
N LEU A 709 33.63 8.42 -19.87
CA LEU A 709 34.00 9.09 -21.12
C LEU A 709 34.64 10.45 -20.81
N TYR A 710 35.63 10.85 -21.60
CA TYR A 710 36.15 12.22 -21.56
C TYR A 710 35.28 13.16 -22.41
N GLU A 711 35.23 14.44 -22.07
CA GLU A 711 34.50 15.45 -22.85
C GLU A 711 34.79 15.36 -24.36
N GLY A 712 33.73 15.26 -25.17
CA GLY A 712 33.83 15.13 -26.63
C GLY A 712 34.18 13.73 -27.15
N GLU A 713 34.45 12.76 -26.28
CA GLU A 713 34.72 11.36 -26.66
C GLU A 713 33.50 10.69 -27.28
N ILE A 714 33.71 9.94 -28.36
CA ILE A 714 32.70 9.09 -29.00
C ILE A 714 33.06 7.62 -28.74
N ARG A 715 32.10 6.83 -28.23
CA ARG A 715 32.31 5.41 -27.93
C ARG A 715 31.06 4.57 -28.21
N ASP A 716 31.26 3.40 -28.80
CA ASP A 716 30.21 2.40 -28.97
C ASP A 716 30.07 1.52 -27.71
N VAL A 717 28.84 1.39 -27.23
CA VAL A 717 28.47 0.54 -26.10
C VAL A 717 27.55 -0.56 -26.57
N TRP A 718 27.93 -1.81 -26.30
CA TRP A 718 27.16 -2.98 -26.70
C TRP A 718 26.14 -3.34 -25.64
N ILE A 719 24.86 -3.36 -26.01
CA ILE A 719 23.76 -3.74 -25.14
C ILE A 719 23.22 -5.07 -25.61
N ASN A 720 23.21 -6.06 -24.71
CA ASN A 720 22.59 -7.35 -24.95
C ASN A 720 21.22 -7.41 -24.25
N LEU A 721 20.21 -7.85 -25.00
CA LEU A 721 18.85 -8.08 -24.53
C LEU A 721 18.53 -9.57 -24.62
N ALA A 722 18.16 -10.17 -23.49
CA ALA A 722 17.82 -11.57 -23.39
C ALA A 722 16.34 -11.75 -23.03
N ASN A 723 15.61 -12.60 -23.76
CA ASN A 723 14.26 -13.00 -23.36
C ASN A 723 14.34 -14.09 -22.28
N ALA A 724 14.25 -13.69 -21.01
CA ALA A 724 14.25 -14.59 -19.87
C ALA A 724 12.84 -15.13 -19.52
N GLY A 725 11.82 -14.76 -20.27
CA GLY A 725 10.43 -15.16 -20.05
C GLY A 725 10.06 -16.47 -20.76
N THR A 726 8.83 -16.92 -20.54
CA THR A 726 8.26 -18.11 -21.21
C THR A 726 7.51 -17.78 -22.50
N VAL A 727 7.29 -16.48 -22.78
CA VAL A 727 6.54 -15.99 -23.94
C VAL A 727 7.49 -15.33 -24.94
N PRO A 728 7.38 -15.61 -26.25
CA PRO A 728 8.18 -14.93 -27.27
C PRO A 728 7.84 -13.43 -27.36
N ILE A 729 8.83 -12.60 -27.67
CA ILE A 729 8.65 -11.18 -27.95
C ILE A 729 8.41 -11.01 -29.45
N GLU A 730 7.25 -10.53 -29.86
CA GLU A 730 6.91 -10.35 -31.29
C GLU A 730 7.01 -8.88 -31.73
N GLN A 731 6.79 -7.95 -30.80
CA GLN A 731 6.86 -6.51 -31.06
C GLN A 731 7.80 -5.86 -30.04
N ALA A 732 8.73 -5.05 -30.51
CA ALA A 732 9.59 -4.24 -29.66
C ALA A 732 9.92 -2.88 -30.32
N HIS A 733 10.01 -1.83 -29.49
CA HIS A 733 10.30 -0.46 -29.88
C HIS A 733 11.27 0.18 -28.87
N ILE A 734 12.30 0.86 -29.37
CA ILE A 734 13.29 1.57 -28.55
C ILE A 734 13.04 3.07 -28.65
N SER A 735 12.96 3.77 -27.52
CA SER A 735 12.92 5.23 -27.42
C SER A 735 13.94 5.74 -26.39
N LEU A 736 14.26 7.03 -26.43
CA LEU A 736 15.21 7.67 -25.52
C LEU A 736 14.47 8.48 -24.45
N SER A 737 15.02 8.50 -23.23
CA SER A 737 14.54 9.39 -22.16
C SER A 737 15.67 9.81 -21.21
N GLY A 738 15.48 10.88 -20.45
CA GLY A 738 16.50 11.45 -19.54
C GLY A 738 17.01 12.82 -20.01
N LYS A 739 17.95 13.42 -19.26
CA LYS A 739 18.68 14.62 -19.73
C LYS A 739 19.82 14.18 -20.65
N ASN A 740 20.26 15.08 -21.54
CA ASN A 740 21.32 14.83 -22.52
C ASN A 740 20.99 13.70 -23.52
N GLN A 741 19.74 13.56 -23.97
CA GLN A 741 19.36 12.56 -24.99
C GLN A 741 20.17 12.74 -26.30
N ASP A 742 20.53 13.98 -26.62
CA ASP A 742 21.37 14.33 -27.78
C ASP A 742 22.78 13.71 -27.72
N SER A 743 23.20 13.16 -26.57
CA SER A 743 24.45 12.40 -26.43
C SER A 743 24.41 11.02 -27.09
N VAL A 744 23.23 10.46 -27.35
CA VAL A 744 23.09 9.20 -28.07
C VAL A 744 23.05 9.50 -29.56
N ILE A 745 24.15 9.24 -30.28
CA ILE A 745 24.28 9.56 -31.70
C ILE A 745 23.47 8.58 -32.54
N THR A 746 23.66 7.28 -32.31
CA THR A 746 22.93 6.22 -33.01
C THR A 746 22.60 5.06 -32.08
N TYR A 747 21.46 4.42 -32.32
CA TYR A 747 21.06 3.16 -31.69
C TYR A 747 20.37 2.30 -32.73
N SER A 748 20.80 1.03 -32.87
CA SER A 748 20.32 0.17 -33.97
C SER A 748 18.94 -0.45 -33.69
N SER A 749 17.87 0.34 -33.87
CA SER A 749 16.49 -0.16 -33.73
C SER A 749 16.12 -1.21 -34.78
N GLU A 750 16.77 -1.18 -35.95
CA GLU A 750 16.58 -2.14 -37.05
C GLU A 750 17.15 -3.52 -36.71
N THR A 751 18.28 -3.57 -35.98
CA THR A 751 18.84 -4.84 -35.50
C THR A 751 17.86 -5.54 -34.55
N LEU A 752 17.23 -4.83 -33.62
CA LEU A 752 16.22 -5.44 -32.75
C LEU A 752 15.00 -5.94 -33.54
N LYS A 753 14.49 -5.14 -34.49
CA LYS A 753 13.32 -5.50 -35.30
C LYS A 753 13.56 -6.73 -36.18
N SER A 754 14.75 -6.89 -36.76
CA SER A 754 15.09 -8.04 -37.61
C SER A 754 15.21 -9.36 -36.83
N HIS A 755 15.40 -9.32 -35.51
CA HIS A 755 15.50 -10.50 -34.65
C HIS A 755 14.16 -10.88 -33.98
N LEU A 756 13.07 -10.16 -34.27
CA LEU A 756 11.73 -10.51 -33.82
C LEU A 756 11.11 -11.57 -34.75
N PRO A 757 10.47 -12.64 -34.23
CA PRO A 757 10.15 -12.86 -32.81
C PRO A 757 11.31 -13.46 -31.99
N LEU A 758 11.61 -12.83 -30.86
CA LEU A 758 12.63 -13.26 -29.91
C LEU A 758 12.09 -14.39 -29.02
N LYS A 759 12.47 -15.63 -29.32
CA LYS A 759 12.07 -16.84 -28.57
C LYS A 759 12.60 -16.81 -27.12
N PRO A 760 11.96 -17.51 -26.18
CA PRO A 760 12.51 -17.74 -24.84
C PRO A 760 13.96 -18.22 -24.89
N GLY A 761 14.85 -17.57 -24.13
CA GLY A 761 16.28 -17.85 -24.08
C GLY A 761 17.11 -17.29 -25.25
N ALA A 762 16.50 -16.65 -26.25
CA ALA A 762 17.24 -15.98 -27.32
C ALA A 762 17.77 -14.61 -26.85
N GLU A 763 18.90 -14.22 -27.41
CA GLU A 763 19.62 -12.98 -27.09
C GLU A 763 19.86 -12.14 -28.34
N VAL A 764 19.88 -10.82 -28.20
CA VAL A 764 20.23 -9.88 -29.28
C VAL A 764 21.14 -8.79 -28.73
N THR A 765 22.28 -8.60 -29.40
CA THR A 765 23.25 -7.57 -29.03
C THR A 765 23.32 -6.52 -30.13
N PHE A 766 23.24 -5.25 -29.76
CA PHE A 766 23.40 -4.14 -30.69
C PHE A 766 24.25 -3.02 -30.09
N PRO A 767 24.97 -2.25 -30.94
CA PRO A 767 25.76 -1.12 -30.47
C PRO A 767 24.88 0.13 -30.28
N VAL A 768 25.25 0.93 -29.28
CA VAL A 768 24.73 2.26 -29.01
C VAL A 768 25.91 3.23 -28.99
N THR A 769 25.97 4.15 -29.95
CA THR A 769 27.06 5.13 -30.07
C THR A 769 26.77 6.34 -29.21
N LEU A 770 27.66 6.62 -28.26
CA LEU A 770 27.52 7.69 -27.27
C LEU A 770 28.57 8.78 -27.50
N ARG A 771 28.20 10.05 -27.27
CA ARG A 771 29.09 11.22 -27.24
C ARG A 771 29.04 11.88 -25.87
N ALA A 772 30.20 12.05 -25.23
CA ALA A 772 30.28 12.77 -23.97
C ALA A 772 29.90 14.25 -24.14
N TRP A 773 28.99 14.74 -23.29
CA TRP A 773 28.54 16.14 -23.27
C TRP A 773 29.51 17.04 -22.47
N GLN A 774 29.43 18.35 -22.67
CA GLN A 774 30.25 19.32 -21.95
C GLN A 774 29.78 19.45 -20.48
N VAL A 775 30.72 19.38 -19.53
CA VAL A 775 30.45 19.63 -18.11
C VAL A 775 30.52 21.14 -17.89
N GLY A 776 29.41 21.78 -17.52
CA GLY A 776 29.37 23.23 -17.30
C GLY A 776 30.30 23.68 -16.17
N VAL A 777 30.83 24.90 -16.27
CA VAL A 777 31.81 25.51 -15.32
C VAL A 777 31.25 25.70 -13.89
N ALA A 778 29.96 25.49 -13.67
CA ALA A 778 29.31 25.57 -12.37
C ALA A 778 29.22 24.19 -11.68
N ASP A 779 30.33 23.73 -11.09
CA ASP A 779 30.38 22.85 -9.90
C ASP A 779 31.78 22.22 -9.72
N ALA A 780 32.85 23.03 -9.79
CA ALA A 780 34.21 22.56 -9.51
C ALA A 780 34.45 22.20 -8.02
N ASP A 781 33.54 22.54 -7.10
CA ASP A 781 33.75 22.41 -5.65
C ASP A 781 33.03 21.23 -4.97
N SER A 782 32.55 20.22 -5.71
CA SER A 782 31.94 19.04 -5.08
C SER A 782 32.68 17.73 -5.36
N THR A 783 33.76 17.48 -4.62
CA THR A 783 34.40 16.16 -4.46
C THR A 783 33.56 15.19 -3.60
N ARG A 784 32.24 15.18 -3.79
CA ARG A 784 31.33 14.18 -3.21
C ARG A 784 30.43 13.62 -4.30
N HIS A 785 30.63 12.34 -4.61
CA HIS A 785 29.82 11.55 -5.53
C HIS A 785 28.31 11.79 -5.33
N SER A 786 27.73 12.68 -6.13
CA SER A 786 26.28 12.84 -6.25
C SER A 786 25.77 11.74 -7.18
N LYS A 787 25.12 10.73 -6.60
CA LYS A 787 24.62 9.54 -7.31
C LYS A 787 23.43 9.80 -8.25
N ASP A 788 22.98 11.03 -8.44
CA ASP A 788 21.76 11.36 -9.21
C ASP A 788 21.96 12.47 -10.26
N ALA A 789 23.05 12.43 -11.03
CA ALA A 789 23.14 13.16 -12.29
C ALA A 789 22.37 12.36 -13.36
N SER A 790 21.18 12.82 -13.75
CA SER A 790 20.26 12.13 -14.67
C SER A 790 20.91 11.81 -16.03
N CYS A 791 21.39 10.57 -16.17
CA CYS A 791 21.96 10.02 -17.39
C CYS A 791 20.87 9.69 -18.43
N PRO A 792 21.21 9.60 -19.73
CA PRO A 792 20.29 9.09 -20.73
C PRO A 792 19.92 7.62 -20.45
N SER A 793 18.71 7.25 -20.82
CA SER A 793 18.18 5.90 -20.64
C SER A 793 17.42 5.45 -21.88
N LEU A 794 17.59 4.18 -22.23
CA LEU A 794 16.84 3.53 -23.31
C LEU A 794 15.54 2.97 -22.74
N LEU A 795 14.42 3.37 -23.32
CA LEU A 795 13.11 2.84 -23.03
C LEU A 795 12.76 1.80 -24.10
N ILE A 796 12.71 0.54 -23.71
CA ILE A 796 12.37 -0.56 -24.62
C ILE A 796 10.95 -1.01 -24.30
N HIS A 797 10.01 -0.71 -25.19
CA HIS A 797 8.63 -1.19 -25.11
C HIS A 797 8.52 -2.50 -25.87
N TYR A 798 8.05 -3.57 -25.23
CA TYR A 798 8.00 -4.89 -25.85
C TYR A 798 6.75 -5.68 -25.48
N ALA A 799 6.39 -6.62 -26.35
CA ALA A 799 5.08 -7.21 -26.39
C ALA A 799 5.10 -8.62 -27.01
N GLY A 800 4.39 -9.56 -26.39
CA GLY A 800 4.13 -10.89 -26.95
C GLY A 800 2.94 -10.93 -27.92
N PRO A 801 2.57 -12.11 -28.42
CA PRO A 801 1.52 -12.28 -29.43
C PRO A 801 0.16 -11.72 -29.03
N LEU A 802 -0.55 -11.12 -29.99
CA LEU A 802 -1.96 -10.79 -29.83
C LEU A 802 -2.78 -12.09 -29.90
N LYS A 803 -3.17 -12.61 -28.74
CA LYS A 803 -4.22 -13.63 -28.68
C LYS A 803 -5.57 -12.95 -28.90
N THR A 804 -6.27 -13.28 -29.99
CA THR A 804 -7.67 -12.91 -30.20
C THR A 804 -8.53 -13.65 -29.18
N SER A 805 -8.73 -13.04 -28.02
CA SER A 805 -9.82 -13.39 -27.11
C SER A 805 -11.16 -13.06 -27.78
N GLU A 806 -12.23 -13.80 -27.47
CA GLU A 806 -13.59 -13.52 -27.94
C GLU A 806 -14.11 -12.12 -27.50
N ASP A 807 -13.45 -11.50 -26.52
CA ASP A 807 -13.68 -10.12 -26.11
C ASP A 807 -12.77 -9.10 -26.82
N PRO A 808 -13.31 -8.17 -27.64
CA PRO A 808 -12.52 -7.16 -28.37
C PRO A 808 -11.82 -6.12 -27.48
N ASN A 809 -12.08 -6.10 -26.17
CA ASN A 809 -11.45 -5.21 -25.20
C ASN A 809 -10.28 -5.84 -24.41
N ALA A 810 -10.00 -7.14 -24.57
CA ALA A 810 -9.06 -7.88 -23.73
C ALA A 810 -7.72 -8.18 -24.44
N VAL A 811 -6.99 -7.14 -24.85
CA VAL A 811 -5.63 -7.30 -25.41
C VAL A 811 -4.61 -7.49 -24.26
N SER A 812 -3.76 -8.51 -24.35
CA SER A 812 -2.68 -8.73 -23.38
C SER A 812 -1.75 -7.51 -23.32
N PRO A 813 -1.43 -6.98 -22.12
CA PRO A 813 -0.57 -5.81 -22.00
C PRO A 813 0.86 -6.07 -22.52
N GLY A 814 1.59 -4.99 -22.78
CA GLY A 814 3.04 -5.02 -23.04
C GLY A 814 3.84 -4.69 -21.78
N ARG A 815 5.16 -4.65 -21.91
CA ARG A 815 6.09 -4.18 -20.88
C ARG A 815 6.97 -3.06 -21.39
N ARG A 816 7.49 -2.25 -20.48
CA ARG A 816 8.51 -1.24 -20.72
C ARG A 816 9.72 -1.55 -19.85
N LEU A 817 10.87 -1.79 -20.48
CA LEU A 817 12.17 -1.92 -19.82
C LEU A 817 12.92 -0.59 -19.91
N VAL A 818 13.42 -0.08 -18.77
CA VAL A 818 14.28 1.11 -18.73
C VAL A 818 15.72 0.66 -18.51
N VAL A 819 16.59 0.94 -19.48
CA VAL A 819 18.03 0.64 -19.43
C VAL A 819 18.80 1.93 -19.21
N PRO A 820 19.25 2.25 -17.99
CA PRO A 820 20.05 3.43 -17.73
C PRO A 820 21.45 3.25 -18.31
N LEU A 821 21.90 4.20 -19.13
CA LEU A 821 23.27 4.28 -19.62
C LEU A 821 24.04 5.11 -18.60
N GLN A 822 24.61 4.50 -17.56
CA GLN A 822 25.28 5.24 -16.48
C GLN A 822 26.60 5.85 -17.00
N ILE A 823 26.52 7.02 -17.64
CA ILE A 823 27.66 7.70 -18.25
C ILE A 823 28.22 8.73 -17.27
N CYS A 824 29.49 8.58 -16.91
CA CYS A 824 30.25 9.57 -16.17
C CYS A 824 31.16 10.31 -17.14
N VAL A 825 30.94 11.62 -17.30
CA VAL A 825 31.79 12.48 -18.11
C VAL A 825 32.88 13.10 -17.24
N LEU A 826 34.14 12.88 -17.60
CA LEU A 826 35.29 13.56 -17.02
C LEU A 826 35.75 14.70 -17.94
N GLN A 827 36.29 15.76 -17.35
CA GLN A 827 36.91 16.84 -18.10
C GLN A 827 38.11 16.28 -18.90
N GLY A 828 38.10 16.53 -20.21
CA GLY A 828 39.19 16.15 -21.12
C GLY A 828 40.24 17.26 -21.24
N LEU A 829 40.77 17.44 -22.46
CA LEU A 829 41.63 18.58 -22.81
C LEU A 829 40.93 19.92 -22.54
N SER A 830 41.62 20.88 -21.94
CA SER A 830 41.08 22.21 -21.64
C SER A 830 41.79 23.32 -22.41
N PHE A 831 41.05 24.35 -22.82
CA PHE A 831 41.62 25.60 -23.33
C PHE A 831 42.11 26.45 -22.17
N VAL A 832 43.43 26.69 -22.09
CA VAL A 832 44.05 27.58 -21.09
C VAL A 832 43.92 29.03 -21.52
N LYS A 833 44.12 29.28 -22.82
CA LYS A 833 44.17 30.64 -23.36
C LYS A 833 43.73 30.64 -24.82
N ALA A 834 43.00 31.68 -25.21
CA ALA A 834 42.68 31.96 -26.60
C ALA A 834 42.76 33.48 -26.84
N GLN A 835 43.55 33.94 -27.82
CA GLN A 835 43.72 35.36 -28.12
C GLN A 835 44.08 35.62 -29.59
N LEU A 836 43.79 36.84 -30.09
CA LEU A 836 44.34 37.31 -31.36
C LEU A 836 45.69 38.01 -31.14
N LEU A 837 46.67 37.63 -31.96
CA LEU A 837 48.00 38.23 -31.99
C LEU A 837 48.18 39.06 -33.25
N SER A 838 48.72 40.27 -33.10
CA SER A 838 49.28 41.08 -34.19
C SER A 838 50.80 41.06 -34.08
N MET A 839 51.50 40.78 -35.17
CA MET A 839 52.98 40.78 -35.21
C MET A 839 53.49 42.05 -35.89
N GLU A 840 54.15 42.95 -35.14
CA GLU A 840 54.67 44.24 -35.63
C GLU A 840 56.19 44.28 -35.93
N PHE A 841 56.94 43.20 -35.68
CA PHE A 841 58.37 43.13 -36.00
C PHE A 841 58.63 42.15 -37.15
N PRO A 842 59.59 42.41 -38.06
CA PRO A 842 60.03 41.40 -39.01
C PRO A 842 60.64 40.24 -38.22
N ALA A 843 59.97 39.09 -38.24
CA ALA A 843 60.63 37.85 -37.85
C ALA A 843 61.80 37.66 -38.81
N HIS A 844 63.02 37.94 -38.36
CA HIS A 844 64.19 37.28 -38.92
C HIS A 844 63.99 35.79 -38.66
N VAL A 845 63.35 35.11 -39.60
CA VAL A 845 63.35 33.65 -39.65
C VAL A 845 64.82 33.28 -39.85
N SER A 846 65.49 32.93 -38.77
CA SER A 846 66.87 32.48 -38.79
C SER A 846 67.02 31.34 -39.80
N GLU A 847 67.96 31.49 -40.74
CA GLU A 847 68.34 30.51 -41.78
C GLU A 847 68.97 29.22 -41.23
N ASN A 848 68.47 28.70 -40.11
CA ASN A 848 68.87 27.40 -39.57
C ASN A 848 67.74 26.39 -39.76
N LEU A 849 67.41 26.08 -41.02
CA LEU A 849 66.73 24.84 -41.36
C LEU A 849 67.77 23.71 -41.40
N PRO A 850 67.57 22.60 -40.68
CA PRO A 850 68.44 21.44 -40.82
C PRO A 850 68.29 20.84 -42.22
N LYS A 851 69.42 20.66 -42.92
CA LYS A 851 69.50 19.85 -44.14
C LYS A 851 69.06 18.43 -43.79
N LEU A 852 68.09 17.88 -44.53
CA LEU A 852 67.80 16.45 -44.50
C LEU A 852 68.15 15.83 -45.86
N ASP A 853 68.96 14.78 -45.78
CA ASP A 853 69.63 14.10 -46.87
C ASP A 853 68.69 13.51 -47.94
N ASP A 854 69.14 13.62 -49.20
CA ASP A 854 68.68 12.85 -50.34
C ASP A 854 69.03 11.36 -50.17
N VAL A 855 68.00 10.50 -50.12
CA VAL A 855 68.12 9.11 -50.59
C VAL A 855 66.90 8.74 -51.46
N ASN A 856 67.09 8.95 -52.75
CA ASN A 856 66.71 8.15 -53.92
C ASN A 856 65.31 7.49 -54.06
N ASN A 857 64.68 7.96 -55.15
CA ASN A 857 63.92 7.22 -56.20
C ASN A 857 62.48 6.78 -55.90
N SER A 858 61.49 6.95 -56.78
CA SER A 858 61.36 7.64 -58.08
C SER A 858 59.91 7.42 -58.56
N SER A 859 59.19 8.48 -58.96
CA SER A 859 58.42 8.56 -60.23
C SER A 859 57.21 9.51 -60.17
N ASN A 860 57.31 10.58 -60.98
CA ASN A 860 56.28 11.28 -61.75
C ASN A 860 55.12 12.04 -61.07
N GLY A 861 55.08 13.34 -61.37
CA GLY A 861 53.88 14.18 -61.34
C GLY A 861 54.06 15.42 -60.46
N GLY A 862 54.41 16.55 -61.08
CA GLY A 862 54.82 17.75 -60.37
C GLY A 862 53.76 18.37 -59.46
N HIS A 863 54.20 18.81 -58.28
CA HIS A 863 53.82 20.09 -57.70
C HIS A 863 54.97 20.52 -56.78
N VAL A 864 55.65 21.61 -57.16
CA VAL A 864 56.62 22.29 -56.30
C VAL A 864 55.88 22.67 -55.01
N ASN A 865 56.38 22.21 -53.87
CA ASN A 865 55.83 22.47 -52.55
C ASN A 865 55.63 23.98 -52.35
N SER A 866 54.36 24.38 -52.22
CA SER A 866 53.89 25.74 -51.97
C SER A 866 54.13 26.19 -50.51
N VAL A 867 55.23 25.77 -49.89
CA VAL A 867 55.63 26.24 -48.55
C VAL A 867 56.48 27.52 -48.69
N ASP A 868 57.19 27.70 -49.81
CA ASP A 868 58.03 28.88 -50.09
C ASP A 868 57.25 30.13 -50.54
N ARG A 869 55.92 30.07 -50.63
CA ARG A 869 55.09 31.22 -51.06
C ARG A 869 54.40 31.97 -49.93
N LEU A 870 54.41 31.46 -48.70
CA LEU A 870 53.58 32.02 -47.61
C LEU A 870 54.24 33.17 -46.84
N VAL A 871 55.50 33.53 -47.11
CA VAL A 871 56.09 34.77 -46.56
C VAL A 871 57.08 35.41 -47.56
N LYS A 872 56.60 35.83 -48.74
CA LYS A 872 57.31 36.85 -49.55
C LYS A 872 56.56 38.17 -49.44
N ILE A 873 56.83 38.90 -48.37
CA ILE A 873 56.29 40.26 -48.18
C ILE A 873 57.30 41.24 -48.78
N ASP A 874 56.84 42.08 -49.72
CA ASP A 874 57.60 43.20 -50.27
C ASP A 874 57.79 44.27 -49.17
N PRO A 875 59.03 44.55 -48.70
CA PRO A 875 59.24 45.44 -47.56
C PRO A 875 58.77 46.88 -47.80
N PHE A 876 58.45 47.26 -49.05
CA PHE A 876 58.05 48.62 -49.42
C PHE A 876 56.57 48.78 -49.82
N ARG A 877 55.76 47.71 -49.76
CA ARG A 877 54.29 47.78 -49.89
C ARG A 877 53.64 47.45 -48.55
N GLY A 878 53.30 48.49 -47.78
CA GLY A 878 52.78 48.42 -46.41
C GLY A 878 51.62 47.43 -46.17
N SER A 879 51.96 46.19 -45.85
CA SER A 879 51.06 45.16 -45.34
C SER A 879 51.73 44.44 -44.16
N TRP A 880 52.07 45.21 -43.12
CA TRP A 880 52.66 44.70 -41.88
C TRP A 880 51.55 44.43 -40.86
N GLY A 881 50.73 43.40 -41.12
CA GLY A 881 49.56 43.09 -40.29
C GLY A 881 49.18 41.61 -40.29
N LEU A 882 50.13 40.71 -40.08
CA LEU A 882 49.86 39.28 -39.90
C LEU A 882 49.10 39.06 -38.59
N ARG A 883 47.89 38.50 -38.68
CA ARG A 883 47.01 38.22 -37.53
C ARG A 883 46.94 36.71 -37.29
N PHE A 884 47.23 36.27 -36.06
CA PHE A 884 47.12 34.86 -35.67
C PHE A 884 46.06 34.67 -34.59
N LEU A 885 45.27 33.60 -34.67
CA LEU A 885 44.51 33.09 -33.54
C LEU A 885 45.40 32.09 -32.79
N GLU A 886 45.73 32.41 -31.54
CA GLU A 886 46.42 31.50 -30.62
C GLU A 886 45.39 30.69 -29.83
N LEU A 887 45.54 29.36 -29.84
CA LEU A 887 44.81 28.43 -28.97
C LEU A 887 45.84 27.65 -28.13
N GLU A 888 45.85 27.87 -26.81
CA GLU A 888 46.68 27.13 -25.86
C GLU A 888 45.86 26.02 -25.20
N LEU A 889 46.27 24.78 -25.45
CA LEU A 889 45.65 23.55 -24.97
C LEU A 889 46.50 22.98 -23.83
N SER A 890 45.86 22.59 -22.73
CA SER A 890 46.48 21.79 -21.67
C SER A 890 45.75 20.48 -21.46
N ASN A 891 46.50 19.45 -21.05
CA ASN A 891 45.95 18.18 -20.65
C ASN A 891 45.97 18.07 -19.12
N PRO A 892 44.83 18.23 -18.42
CA PRO A 892 44.79 18.07 -16.97
C PRO A 892 44.82 16.60 -16.52
N THR A 893 44.88 15.63 -17.45
CA THR A 893 44.74 14.19 -17.16
C THR A 893 46.06 13.43 -17.32
N ASP A 894 46.17 12.25 -16.70
CA ASP A 894 47.31 11.33 -16.88
C ASP A 894 47.28 10.58 -18.24
N VAL A 895 46.24 10.79 -19.04
CA VAL A 895 46.07 10.12 -20.33
C VAL A 895 46.69 10.98 -21.44
N VAL A 896 47.59 10.39 -22.21
CA VAL A 896 48.23 11.05 -23.35
C VAL A 896 47.21 11.31 -24.46
N PHE A 897 47.13 12.55 -24.95
CA PHE A 897 46.32 12.93 -26.11
C PHE A 897 47.20 13.38 -27.28
N GLU A 898 46.93 12.84 -28.47
CA GLU A 898 47.48 13.28 -29.75
C GLU A 898 46.46 14.19 -30.45
N ILE A 899 46.77 15.47 -30.59
CA ILE A 899 45.89 16.47 -31.18
C ILE A 899 46.20 16.68 -32.65
N ASN A 900 45.15 16.74 -33.45
CA ASN A 900 45.16 17.06 -34.86
C ASN A 900 44.30 18.31 -35.09
N VAL A 901 44.91 19.35 -35.66
CA VAL A 901 44.19 20.59 -36.04
C VAL A 901 44.12 20.65 -37.55
N SER A 902 42.93 20.87 -38.08
CA SER A 902 42.69 21.05 -39.50
C SER A 902 41.96 22.36 -39.77
N VAL A 903 42.35 23.04 -40.84
CA VAL A 903 41.75 24.31 -41.27
C VAL A 903 41.32 24.20 -42.73
N LYS A 904 40.05 24.51 -42.98
CA LYS A 904 39.47 24.53 -44.33
C LYS A 904 39.60 25.93 -44.95
N LEU A 905 40.37 26.03 -46.04
CA LEU A 905 40.56 27.26 -46.82
C LEU A 905 39.56 27.35 -47.99
N GLU A 906 39.15 28.57 -48.37
CA GLU A 906 38.35 28.82 -49.58
C GLU A 906 39.29 29.06 -50.78
N ASN A 907 39.08 28.33 -51.87
CA ASN A 907 39.71 28.63 -53.16
C ASN A 907 39.00 29.84 -53.79
N ASN A 908 39.64 31.01 -53.79
CA ASN A 908 39.22 32.14 -54.62
C ASN A 908 39.80 31.99 -56.03
N SER A 909 39.12 31.21 -56.87
CA SER A 909 39.26 31.33 -58.32
C SER A 909 37.87 31.38 -58.93
N ASN A 910 37.42 32.61 -59.26
CA ASN A 910 36.28 32.82 -60.14
C ASN A 910 36.65 32.31 -61.54
N GLU A 911 36.27 31.09 -61.89
CA GLU A 911 35.77 30.75 -63.23
C GLU A 911 34.77 29.61 -63.11
N ASP A 912 33.57 29.86 -63.62
CA ASP A 912 32.48 28.90 -63.72
C ASP A 912 32.92 27.68 -64.55
N ASN A 913 32.82 26.47 -63.97
CA ASN A 913 32.39 25.28 -64.71
C ASN A 913 32.08 24.10 -63.77
N HIS A 914 30.93 23.49 -64.04
CA HIS A 914 30.36 22.32 -63.35
C HIS A 914 31.24 21.07 -63.50
N LEU A 915 31.57 20.39 -62.39
CA LEU A 915 31.59 18.92 -62.21
C LEU A 915 32.04 18.58 -60.77
N ALA A 916 31.46 17.51 -60.23
CA ALA A 916 31.48 17.14 -58.82
C ALA A 916 32.86 16.76 -58.24
N ASP A 917 33.01 17.09 -56.95
CA ASP A 917 33.81 16.39 -55.93
C ASP A 917 35.31 16.17 -56.23
N ARG A 918 36.10 17.24 -56.06
CA ARG A 918 37.53 17.13 -55.72
C ARG A 918 37.91 18.19 -54.68
N ASP A 919 38.11 17.69 -53.46
CA ASP A 919 38.97 18.19 -52.38
C ASP A 919 39.03 19.71 -52.18
N SER A 920 38.19 20.21 -51.27
CA SER A 920 38.59 21.37 -50.46
C SER A 920 39.94 21.02 -49.82
N THR A 921 41.01 21.73 -50.15
CA THR A 921 42.34 21.48 -49.57
C THR A 921 42.28 21.72 -48.06
N GLU A 922 42.08 20.66 -47.29
CA GLU A 922 42.07 20.68 -45.83
C GLU A 922 43.54 20.71 -45.38
N TYR A 923 43.96 21.83 -44.80
CA TYR A 923 45.33 22.00 -44.35
C TYR A 923 45.46 21.41 -42.94
N GLY A 924 46.19 20.30 -42.82
CA GLY A 924 46.44 19.62 -41.55
C GLY A 924 47.74 20.11 -40.90
N TYR A 925 47.66 20.51 -39.63
CA TYR A 925 48.85 20.76 -38.81
C TYR A 925 49.47 19.42 -38.37
N PRO A 926 50.79 19.36 -38.12
CA PRO A 926 51.42 18.15 -37.60
C PRO A 926 50.78 17.75 -36.27
N LYS A 927 50.53 16.45 -36.11
CA LYS A 927 49.94 15.91 -34.89
C LYS A 927 50.86 16.21 -33.70
N THR A 928 50.28 16.74 -32.64
CA THR A 928 51.02 17.16 -31.45
C THR A 928 50.57 16.36 -30.24
N ARG A 929 51.50 15.74 -29.54
CA ARG A 929 51.24 14.99 -28.32
C ARG A 929 51.25 15.93 -27.11
N ILE A 930 50.22 15.87 -26.26
CA ILE A 930 50.13 16.61 -25.01
C ILE A 930 50.04 15.64 -23.83
N ASP A 931 51.06 15.67 -22.98
CA ASP A 931 51.13 15.00 -21.68
C ASP A 931 50.69 15.97 -20.55
N ARG A 932 50.48 15.45 -19.32
CA ARG A 932 49.91 16.20 -18.18
C ARG A 932 50.60 17.53 -17.86
N ASP A 933 51.91 17.59 -18.01
CA ASP A 933 52.74 18.75 -17.65
C ASP A 933 53.08 19.64 -18.85
N CYS A 934 52.51 19.37 -20.02
CA CYS A 934 52.77 20.12 -21.25
C CYS A 934 51.52 20.89 -21.70
N SER A 935 51.72 22.11 -22.20
CA SER A 935 50.72 22.81 -23.01
C SER A 935 51.18 22.85 -24.47
N ALA A 936 50.24 22.75 -25.40
CA ALA A 936 50.52 23.01 -26.81
C ALA A 936 49.84 24.30 -27.25
N ARG A 937 50.56 25.09 -28.03
CA ARG A 937 50.04 26.32 -28.63
C ARG A 937 49.85 26.12 -30.11
N VAL A 938 48.65 26.37 -30.59
CA VAL A 938 48.28 26.29 -31.99
C VAL A 938 48.07 27.72 -32.50
N LEU A 939 48.85 28.12 -33.50
CA LEU A 939 48.75 29.41 -34.15
C LEU A 939 48.09 29.26 -35.52
N VAL A 940 46.89 29.81 -35.67
CA VAL A 940 46.12 29.77 -36.92
C VAL A 940 46.21 31.13 -37.61
N PRO A 941 46.84 31.25 -38.80
CA PRO A 941 46.91 32.50 -39.54
C PRO A 941 45.52 32.89 -40.03
N LEU A 942 45.14 34.16 -39.81
CA LEU A 942 43.81 34.68 -40.09
C LEU A 942 43.72 35.45 -41.43
N GLU A 943 44.79 35.45 -42.24
CA GLU A 943 44.85 36.19 -43.52
C GLU A 943 43.75 35.80 -44.52
N HIS A 944 43.34 34.54 -44.49
CA HIS A 944 42.30 34.01 -45.36
C HIS A 944 40.89 34.06 -44.74
N PHE A 945 40.75 34.64 -43.54
CA PHE A 945 39.48 34.79 -42.85
C PHE A 945 39.02 36.25 -42.93
N LYS A 946 37.77 36.47 -43.36
CA LYS A 946 37.17 37.81 -43.37
C LYS A 946 36.89 38.24 -41.92
N LEU A 947 37.80 39.01 -41.33
CA LEU A 947 37.59 39.68 -40.05
C LEU A 947 36.73 40.95 -40.24
N PRO A 948 35.84 41.30 -39.30
CA PRO A 948 35.03 42.52 -39.41
C PRO A 948 35.92 43.77 -39.39
N VAL A 949 35.63 44.74 -40.27
CA VAL A 949 36.21 46.09 -40.23
C VAL A 949 35.34 46.93 -39.29
N LEU A 950 35.92 47.48 -38.22
CA LEU A 950 35.18 48.28 -37.23
C LEU A 950 35.11 49.75 -37.71
N ASP A 951 33.90 50.29 -37.90
CA ASP A 951 33.64 51.75 -38.13
C ASP A 951 33.25 52.45 -36.80
N ASP A 952 33.18 53.80 -36.80
CA ASP A 952 32.93 54.71 -35.64
C ASP A 952 31.80 54.30 -34.68
N SER A 953 30.84 53.49 -35.14
CA SER A 953 29.68 53.06 -34.36
C SER A 953 29.98 51.99 -33.31
N PHE A 954 31.20 51.45 -33.26
CA PHE A 954 31.59 50.38 -32.32
C PHE A 954 32.10 50.89 -30.96
N LEU A 955 32.62 52.13 -30.90
CA LEU A 955 33.31 52.69 -29.72
C LEU A 955 32.48 53.67 -28.89
N SER A 956 31.26 53.98 -29.32
CA SER A 956 30.39 54.91 -28.60
C SER A 956 29.81 54.26 -27.34
N LYS A 957 30.63 54.20 -26.28
CA LYS A 957 30.21 53.98 -24.90
C LYS A 957 31.06 54.77 -23.90
N ASP A 958 30.32 55.46 -23.04
CA ASP A 958 30.68 55.90 -21.69
C ASP A 958 31.50 57.20 -21.51
N THR A 959 30.92 58.32 -21.94
CA THR A 959 31.09 59.62 -21.24
C THR A 959 29.76 60.37 -21.14
N GLN A 960 28.85 59.91 -20.27
CA GLN A 960 27.93 60.82 -19.59
C GLN A 960 27.45 60.23 -18.26
N THR A 961 27.90 60.86 -17.19
CA THR A 961 27.42 60.76 -15.81
C THR A 961 25.95 61.20 -15.71
N ASP A 962 25.17 60.44 -14.96
CA ASP A 962 23.92 60.78 -14.28
C ASP A 962 22.86 61.61 -15.03
N GLY A 963 21.79 60.92 -15.45
CA GLY A 963 20.55 61.56 -15.86
C GLY A 963 19.47 60.54 -16.26
N ILE A 964 18.43 60.43 -15.43
CA ILE A 964 17.25 59.59 -15.66
C ILE A 964 16.53 60.05 -16.93
N GLY A 965 16.42 59.15 -17.91
CA GLY A 965 15.35 59.13 -18.91
C GLY A 965 15.69 59.67 -20.30
N GLY A 966 15.78 58.75 -21.27
CA GLY A 966 15.55 59.05 -22.69
C GLY A 966 16.69 58.61 -23.62
N GLY A 967 16.57 57.43 -24.24
CA GLY A 967 17.57 56.93 -25.18
C GLY A 967 17.13 55.70 -25.99
N ARG A 968 15.92 55.68 -26.56
CA ARG A 968 15.59 54.77 -27.66
C ARG A 968 16.25 55.34 -28.93
N ASN A 969 17.49 54.94 -29.22
CA ASN A 969 18.08 54.87 -30.58
C ASN A 969 19.54 54.35 -30.62
N SER A 970 20.07 53.65 -29.60
CA SER A 970 21.37 52.94 -29.68
C SER A 970 21.26 51.45 -30.09
N SER A 971 20.04 50.90 -30.18
CA SER A 971 19.84 49.43 -30.22
C SER A 971 19.95 48.75 -31.59
N PHE A 972 20.06 49.50 -32.70
CA PHE A 972 20.11 48.90 -34.04
C PHE A 972 21.55 48.60 -34.49
N SER A 973 22.52 49.47 -34.14
CA SER A 973 23.95 49.26 -34.46
C SER A 973 24.58 48.12 -33.63
N GLU A 974 24.31 48.06 -32.32
CA GLU A 974 24.81 46.97 -31.44
C GLU A 974 24.29 45.58 -31.83
N LYS A 975 23.09 45.49 -32.42
CA LYS A 975 22.53 44.21 -32.88
C LYS A 975 23.20 43.73 -34.17
N ILE A 976 23.53 44.64 -35.07
CA ILE A 976 24.23 44.32 -36.32
C ILE A 976 25.67 43.88 -36.01
N SER A 977 26.38 44.59 -35.13
CA SER A 977 27.76 44.23 -34.74
C SER A 977 27.84 42.89 -33.99
N LYS A 978 26.87 42.60 -33.11
CA LYS A 978 26.79 41.30 -32.41
C LYS A 978 26.39 40.17 -33.36
N ALA A 979 25.58 40.44 -34.38
CA ALA A 979 25.24 39.46 -35.42
C ALA A 979 26.45 39.14 -36.32
N GLU A 980 27.22 40.16 -36.72
CA GLU A 980 28.45 40.00 -37.50
C GLU A 980 29.54 39.29 -36.72
N LEU A 981 29.72 39.61 -35.43
CA LEU A 981 30.63 38.89 -34.54
C LEU A 981 30.23 37.41 -34.40
N ASN A 982 28.94 37.14 -34.20
CA ASN A 982 28.43 35.76 -34.13
C ASN A 982 28.55 35.02 -35.48
N ALA A 983 28.42 35.72 -36.61
CA ALA A 983 28.64 35.15 -37.94
C ALA A 983 30.12 34.82 -38.16
N CYS A 984 31.04 35.68 -37.70
CA CYS A 984 32.48 35.43 -37.71
C CYS A 984 32.85 34.22 -36.84
N ILE A 985 32.34 34.14 -35.60
CA ILE A 985 32.53 32.98 -34.70
C ILE A 985 32.02 31.71 -35.38
N LYS A 986 30.82 31.73 -35.98
CA LYS A 986 30.28 30.57 -36.70
C LYS A 986 31.14 30.18 -37.91
N ASN A 987 31.66 31.16 -38.65
CA ASN A 987 32.54 30.91 -39.79
C ASN A 987 33.85 30.25 -39.34
N LEU A 988 34.52 30.82 -38.33
CA LEU A 988 35.75 30.26 -37.75
C LEU A 988 35.54 28.85 -37.18
N VAL A 989 34.50 28.64 -36.37
CA VAL A 989 34.16 27.33 -35.78
C VAL A 989 33.83 26.28 -36.85
N SER A 990 33.24 26.69 -37.99
CA SER A 990 32.95 25.74 -39.08
C SER A 990 34.18 25.31 -39.88
N ARG A 991 35.25 26.14 -39.88
CA ARG A 991 36.45 25.94 -40.70
C ARG A 991 37.63 25.37 -39.94
N ILE A 992 37.67 25.56 -38.61
CA ILE A 992 38.74 25.05 -37.75
C ILE A 992 38.18 23.84 -37.00
N LYS A 993 38.85 22.69 -37.12
CA LYS A 993 38.52 21.48 -36.35
C LYS A 993 39.71 21.07 -35.51
N VAL A 994 39.45 20.80 -34.23
CA VAL A 994 40.45 20.31 -33.27
C VAL A 994 40.01 18.94 -32.80
N GLN A 995 40.66 17.90 -33.33
CA GLN A 995 40.42 16.51 -32.98
C GLN A 995 41.53 15.98 -32.08
N TRP A 996 41.21 15.07 -31.18
CA TRP A 996 42.19 14.39 -30.37
C TRP A 996 42.01 12.88 -30.44
N HIS A 997 43.12 12.16 -30.30
CA HIS A 997 43.18 10.71 -30.22
C HIS A 997 43.92 10.34 -28.94
N SER A 998 43.37 9.44 -28.15
CA SER A 998 44.04 8.88 -26.99
C SER A 998 44.70 7.55 -27.35
N GLY A 999 45.80 7.21 -26.68
CA GLY A 999 46.45 5.89 -26.82
C GLY A 999 45.58 4.67 -26.43
N ARG A 1000 44.31 4.88 -26.06
CA ARG A 1000 43.32 3.84 -25.73
C ARG A 1000 42.28 3.58 -26.85
N ASN A 1001 42.60 3.92 -28.10
CA ASN A 1001 41.67 3.83 -29.25
C ASN A 1001 40.40 4.70 -29.12
N SER A 1002 40.46 5.77 -28.32
CA SER A 1002 39.38 6.75 -28.25
C SER A 1002 39.74 8.02 -29.01
N SER A 1003 38.76 8.63 -29.64
CA SER A 1003 38.90 9.89 -30.36
C SER A 1003 37.76 10.84 -30.00
N GLY A 1004 38.03 12.13 -30.03
CA GLY A 1004 37.03 13.16 -29.76
C GLY A 1004 37.31 14.46 -30.52
N GLU A 1005 36.32 15.35 -30.56
CA GLU A 1005 36.43 16.68 -31.16
C GLU A 1005 36.13 17.74 -30.10
N LEU A 1006 37.03 18.73 -29.96
CA LEU A 1006 36.90 19.82 -29.00
C LEU A 1006 36.01 20.93 -29.54
N ASN A 1007 35.13 21.45 -28.68
CA ASN A 1007 34.32 22.61 -28.99
C ASN A 1007 35.15 23.90 -28.83
N ILE A 1008 35.50 24.54 -29.94
CA ILE A 1008 36.33 25.75 -29.97
C ILE A 1008 35.54 27.06 -29.91
N LYS A 1009 34.21 26.99 -29.85
CA LYS A 1009 33.33 28.17 -29.95
C LYS A 1009 33.57 29.19 -28.84
N ASP A 1010 33.63 28.72 -27.59
CA ASP A 1010 33.80 29.59 -26.43
C ASP A 1010 35.21 30.19 -26.38
N ALA A 1011 36.22 29.40 -26.78
CA ALA A 1011 37.61 29.86 -26.89
C ALA A 1011 37.77 30.96 -27.95
N ILE A 1012 37.19 30.78 -29.15
CA ILE A 1012 37.22 31.79 -30.22
C ILE A 1012 36.45 33.06 -29.80
N GLN A 1013 35.31 32.89 -29.13
CA GLN A 1013 34.54 34.02 -28.62
C GLN A 1013 35.33 34.82 -27.58
N ALA A 1014 36.02 34.14 -26.65
CA ALA A 1014 36.88 34.78 -25.67
C ALA A 1014 38.04 35.53 -26.35
N ALA A 1015 38.72 34.89 -27.30
CA ALA A 1015 39.84 35.49 -28.05
C ALA A 1015 39.45 36.78 -28.77
N LEU A 1016 38.30 36.77 -29.44
CA LEU A 1016 37.79 37.94 -30.14
C LEU A 1016 37.46 39.06 -29.17
N LEU A 1017 36.81 38.78 -28.04
CA LEU A 1017 36.40 39.79 -27.06
C LEU A 1017 37.59 40.46 -26.35
N THR A 1018 38.66 39.73 -26.04
CA THR A 1018 39.83 40.26 -25.32
C THR A 1018 40.74 41.14 -26.18
N SER A 1019 40.75 40.94 -27.50
CA SER A 1019 41.78 41.48 -28.40
C SER A 1019 41.23 42.49 -29.44
N VAL A 1020 39.96 42.93 -29.30
CA VAL A 1020 39.25 43.79 -30.29
C VAL A 1020 39.99 45.09 -30.57
N MET A 1021 40.46 45.79 -29.52
CA MET A 1021 40.93 47.18 -29.62
C MET A 1021 42.31 47.32 -30.25
N ASP A 1022 43.21 46.37 -29.97
CA ASP A 1022 44.62 46.47 -30.38
C ASP A 1022 44.87 45.87 -31.78
N VAL A 1023 44.00 44.97 -32.28
CA VAL A 1023 44.26 44.19 -33.52
C VAL A 1023 43.36 44.60 -34.70
N LEU A 1024 42.17 45.17 -34.46
CA LEU A 1024 41.18 45.45 -35.51
C LEU A 1024 41.10 46.92 -35.99
N LEU A 1025 41.80 47.87 -35.35
CA LEU A 1025 41.85 49.29 -35.75
C LEU A 1025 43.09 49.60 -36.65
N PRO A 1026 42.97 50.38 -37.76
CA PRO A 1026 44.09 50.74 -38.64
C PRO A 1026 44.95 51.93 -38.12
N ASP A 1027 46.22 52.03 -38.52
CA ASP A 1027 47.15 53.12 -38.09
C ASP A 1027 46.83 54.44 -38.80
N PRO A 1028 46.70 55.58 -38.09
CA PRO A 1028 46.25 56.85 -38.68
C PRO A 1028 47.13 57.38 -39.82
N LEU A 1029 48.45 57.35 -39.62
CA LEU A 1029 49.43 57.92 -40.53
C LEU A 1029 50.54 56.91 -40.83
N THR A 1030 51.01 56.87 -42.07
CA THR A 1030 52.21 56.12 -42.47
C THR A 1030 53.27 57.06 -42.99
N PHE A 1031 54.50 56.94 -42.49
CA PHE A 1031 55.64 57.77 -42.85
C PHE A 1031 56.66 56.98 -43.68
N GLY A 1032 57.27 57.62 -44.68
CA GLY A 1032 58.40 57.07 -45.42
C GLY A 1032 59.36 58.16 -45.89
N PHE A 1033 60.66 57.88 -45.91
CA PHE A 1033 61.69 58.78 -46.43
C PHE A 1033 62.15 58.32 -47.82
N LYS A 1034 62.49 59.28 -48.70
CA LYS A 1034 63.07 59.03 -50.03
C LYS A 1034 64.20 60.02 -50.31
N LEU A 1035 65.28 59.53 -50.92
CA LEU A 1035 66.32 60.38 -51.50
C LEU A 1035 65.88 60.87 -52.89
N VAL A 1036 66.08 62.15 -53.19
CA VAL A 1036 65.87 62.69 -54.54
C VAL A 1036 67.22 62.63 -55.27
N LYS A 1037 67.28 62.03 -56.46
CA LYS A 1037 68.48 62.03 -57.31
C LYS A 1037 68.22 62.98 -58.50
N ASP A 1038 69.17 63.87 -58.80
CA ASP A 1038 69.04 64.85 -59.88
C ASP A 1038 68.84 64.17 -61.26
N GLY A 1039 67.71 64.46 -61.91
CA GLY A 1039 67.46 64.14 -63.32
C GLY A 1039 66.18 63.35 -63.60
N SER A 1040 65.29 63.96 -64.39
CA SER A 1040 64.02 63.46 -64.98
C SER A 1040 62.81 63.27 -64.06
N ASP A 1041 62.11 64.37 -63.77
CA ASP A 1041 60.66 64.33 -63.55
C ASP A 1041 59.96 64.26 -64.93
N SER A 1042 59.34 63.12 -65.23
CA SER A 1042 58.24 63.05 -66.19
C SER A 1042 57.17 62.10 -65.65
N ASP A 1043 56.05 62.69 -65.23
CA ASP A 1043 54.79 62.01 -64.97
C ASP A 1043 54.31 61.31 -66.26
N ASN A 1044 54.22 59.97 -66.26
CA ASN A 1044 53.09 59.16 -66.75
C ASN A 1044 53.46 57.72 -67.19
N ILE A 1045 52.63 56.77 -66.71
CA ILE A 1045 52.18 55.50 -67.31
C ILE A 1045 53.07 54.23 -67.20
N ASP A 1046 52.47 53.23 -66.53
CA ASP A 1046 52.65 51.76 -66.49
C ASP A 1046 53.99 51.10 -66.12
N PRO A 1047 53.93 49.98 -65.37
CA PRO A 1047 54.93 48.93 -65.50
C PRO A 1047 54.30 47.56 -65.79
N VAL A 1048 54.43 47.13 -67.04
CA VAL A 1048 54.59 45.71 -67.40
C VAL A 1048 56.10 45.40 -67.37
N LYS A 1049 56.44 44.28 -66.72
CA LYS A 1049 57.63 43.40 -66.84
C LYS A 1049 58.97 44.00 -67.28
N GLU A 1050 60.00 43.78 -66.46
CA GLU A 1050 61.34 43.28 -66.83
C GLU A 1050 62.10 42.96 -65.52
N SER A 1051 62.39 41.69 -65.24
CA SER A 1051 63.50 40.85 -65.73
C SER A 1051 64.72 40.93 -64.81
N ASP A 1052 65.02 39.78 -64.22
CA ASP A 1052 66.06 39.52 -63.23
C ASP A 1052 67.47 39.71 -63.78
N LEU A 1053 68.22 40.65 -63.19
CA LEU A 1053 69.66 40.53 -62.95
C LEU A 1053 69.95 41.01 -61.52
N PRO A 1054 70.81 40.29 -60.76
CA PRO A 1054 70.97 40.52 -59.33
C PRO A 1054 71.94 41.66 -59.06
N GLU A 1055 71.42 42.86 -58.81
CA GLU A 1055 72.20 43.91 -58.15
C GLU A 1055 72.22 43.68 -56.63
N SER A 1056 73.42 43.57 -56.07
CA SER A 1056 73.68 43.49 -54.63
C SER A 1056 72.99 44.64 -53.86
N PRO A 1057 72.28 44.38 -52.74
CA PRO A 1057 71.44 45.38 -52.07
C PRO A 1057 72.21 46.39 -51.19
N ALA A 1058 73.53 46.55 -51.37
CA ALA A 1058 74.38 47.35 -50.49
C ALA A 1058 74.49 48.85 -50.85
N SER A 1059 73.78 49.37 -51.86
CA SER A 1059 74.06 50.70 -52.43
C SER A 1059 72.87 51.69 -52.50
N LYS A 1060 71.79 51.51 -51.71
CA LYS A 1060 70.59 52.37 -51.81
C LYS A 1060 70.40 53.48 -50.77
N SER A 1061 71.31 53.68 -49.82
CA SER A 1061 71.20 54.80 -48.86
C SER A 1061 72.56 55.36 -48.38
N SER A 1062 73.56 55.32 -49.26
CA SER A 1062 74.85 55.99 -49.02
C SER A 1062 74.90 57.36 -49.68
N VAL A 1063 75.29 58.39 -48.94
CA VAL A 1063 75.42 59.78 -49.41
C VAL A 1063 76.81 60.33 -49.08
N LEU A 1064 77.34 61.31 -49.81
CA LEU A 1064 78.66 61.90 -49.56
C LEU A 1064 78.60 63.05 -48.56
N ALA A 1065 79.62 63.14 -47.69
CA ALA A 1065 79.83 64.28 -46.81
C ALA A 1065 80.23 65.53 -47.63
N HIS A 1066 79.82 66.71 -47.18
CA HIS A 1066 79.98 68.01 -47.86
C HIS A 1066 79.21 68.19 -49.18
N GLU A 1067 78.25 67.32 -49.51
CA GLU A 1067 77.29 67.54 -50.59
C GLU A 1067 75.89 67.88 -50.04
N MET A 1068 75.15 68.71 -50.79
CA MET A 1068 73.75 69.00 -50.49
C MET A 1068 72.88 67.83 -50.92
N THR A 1069 72.19 67.19 -49.98
CA THR A 1069 71.41 65.98 -50.21
C THR A 1069 69.92 66.27 -50.16
N PRO A 1070 69.21 66.28 -51.30
CA PRO A 1070 67.77 66.48 -51.31
C PRO A 1070 67.03 65.20 -50.86
N MET A 1071 66.09 65.39 -49.93
CA MET A 1071 65.31 64.37 -49.24
C MET A 1071 63.83 64.73 -49.30
N VAL A 1072 62.98 63.70 -49.34
CA VAL A 1072 61.52 63.85 -49.27
C VAL A 1072 60.96 62.92 -48.20
N VAL A 1073 60.16 63.47 -47.30
CA VAL A 1073 59.27 62.68 -46.43
C VAL A 1073 57.91 62.56 -47.09
N VAL A 1074 57.44 61.33 -47.26
CA VAL A 1074 56.09 61.00 -47.69
C VAL A 1074 55.28 60.66 -46.46
N VAL A 1075 54.17 61.36 -46.24
CA VAL A 1075 53.20 61.02 -45.20
C VAL A 1075 51.87 60.67 -45.85
N ARG A 1076 51.35 59.48 -45.55
CA ARG A 1076 50.07 58.97 -46.05
C ARG A 1076 49.05 58.96 -44.92
N ASN A 1077 47.87 59.50 -45.19
CA ASN A 1077 46.70 59.37 -44.35
C ASN A 1077 45.99 58.05 -44.67
N ASN A 1078 45.77 57.18 -43.69
CA ASN A 1078 45.05 55.91 -43.86
C ASN A 1078 43.61 55.97 -43.36
N THR A 1079 43.17 57.11 -42.84
CA THR A 1079 41.79 57.30 -42.39
C THR A 1079 40.92 57.83 -43.54
N LYS A 1080 39.60 57.75 -43.36
CA LYS A 1080 38.61 58.29 -44.29
C LYS A 1080 38.36 59.80 -44.09
N ASP A 1081 39.01 60.41 -43.11
CA ASP A 1081 38.87 61.83 -42.75
C ASP A 1081 40.13 62.61 -43.09
N MET A 1082 40.01 63.91 -43.32
CA MET A 1082 41.16 64.78 -43.56
C MET A 1082 41.93 65.00 -42.25
N ILE A 1083 43.24 64.81 -42.26
CA ILE A 1083 44.09 64.98 -41.06
C ILE A 1083 44.91 66.25 -41.20
N LYS A 1084 44.75 67.17 -40.23
CA LYS A 1084 45.64 68.31 -40.03
C LYS A 1084 46.69 67.96 -39.00
N MET A 1085 47.96 68.06 -39.38
CA MET A 1085 49.07 67.66 -38.53
C MET A 1085 50.25 68.63 -38.62
N ASN A 1086 51.09 68.61 -37.60
CA ASN A 1086 52.34 69.33 -37.54
C ASN A 1086 53.52 68.34 -37.61
N LEU A 1087 54.27 68.34 -38.71
CA LEU A 1087 55.36 67.41 -39.00
C LEU A 1087 56.70 67.96 -38.52
N ASN A 1088 57.43 67.14 -37.75
CA ASN A 1088 58.78 67.36 -37.28
C ASN A 1088 59.70 66.24 -37.78
N ILE A 1089 60.82 66.61 -38.38
CA ILE A 1089 61.85 65.71 -38.87
C ILE A 1089 63.10 65.93 -38.05
N THR A 1090 63.55 64.90 -37.34
CA THR A 1090 64.77 64.95 -36.54
C THR A 1090 65.85 64.07 -37.17
N CYS A 1091 67.08 64.56 -37.20
CA CYS A 1091 68.26 63.82 -37.63
C CYS A 1091 69.15 63.58 -36.41
N ARG A 1092 69.44 62.31 -36.13
CA ARG A 1092 70.27 61.88 -35.00
C ARG A 1092 71.47 61.09 -35.48
N ASP A 1093 72.57 61.16 -34.76
CA ASP A 1093 73.77 60.36 -35.02
C ASP A 1093 73.64 58.95 -34.41
N VAL A 1094 74.70 58.15 -34.53
CA VAL A 1094 74.80 56.81 -33.91
C VAL A 1094 74.67 56.85 -32.39
N ALA A 1095 75.05 57.95 -31.74
CA ALA A 1095 74.90 58.14 -30.29
C ALA A 1095 73.47 58.57 -29.89
N GLY A 1096 72.63 58.93 -30.87
CA GLY A 1096 71.25 59.36 -30.67
C GLY A 1096 71.12 60.85 -30.34
N GLU A 1097 72.18 61.65 -30.46
CA GLU A 1097 72.14 63.10 -30.24
C GLU A 1097 71.60 63.83 -31.48
N ASN A 1098 70.84 64.91 -31.28
CA ASN A 1098 70.30 65.72 -32.39
C ASN A 1098 71.44 66.44 -33.11
N CYS A 1099 71.58 66.22 -34.42
CA CYS A 1099 72.72 66.73 -35.20
C CYS A 1099 72.52 68.13 -35.80
N VAL A 1100 71.33 68.69 -35.63
CA VAL A 1100 70.80 69.85 -36.37
C VAL A 1100 70.82 71.12 -35.50
N ASP A 1101 70.53 71.03 -34.19
CA ASP A 1101 70.40 72.18 -33.28
C ASP A 1101 71.56 72.28 -32.26
N GLY A 1102 72.22 73.44 -32.14
CA GLY A 1102 73.22 73.74 -31.10
C GLY A 1102 74.59 74.25 -31.61
N THR A 1103 75.51 74.64 -30.71
CA THR A 1103 76.86 75.17 -31.05
C THR A 1103 77.83 74.12 -31.63
N LYS A 1104 77.39 72.86 -31.75
CA LYS A 1104 78.15 71.71 -32.29
C LYS A 1104 77.36 70.95 -33.37
N SER A 1105 76.57 71.64 -34.20
CA SER A 1105 75.82 71.00 -35.29
C SER A 1105 76.77 70.32 -36.30
N THR A 1106 76.51 69.04 -36.58
CA THR A 1106 77.27 68.24 -37.56
C THR A 1106 76.54 68.10 -38.89
N VAL A 1107 75.28 68.54 -38.95
CA VAL A 1107 74.46 68.57 -40.16
C VAL A 1107 73.85 69.97 -40.31
N LEU A 1108 74.11 70.61 -41.45
CA LEU A 1108 73.43 71.83 -41.88
C LEU A 1108 72.25 71.44 -42.78
N TRP A 1109 71.22 72.28 -42.89
CA TRP A 1109 70.06 71.97 -43.72
C TRP A 1109 69.55 73.21 -44.45
N THR A 1110 68.83 73.00 -45.55
CA THR A 1110 68.03 74.04 -46.20
C THR A 1110 66.59 73.54 -46.36
N GLY A 1111 65.63 74.41 -46.04
CA GLY A 1111 64.21 74.08 -45.91
C GLY A 1111 63.73 74.07 -44.46
N VAL A 1112 62.46 73.68 -44.24
CA VAL A 1112 61.82 73.63 -42.92
C VAL A 1112 61.76 72.18 -42.44
N LEU A 1113 62.41 71.87 -41.31
CA LEU A 1113 62.43 70.52 -40.71
C LEU A 1113 61.47 70.38 -39.52
N SER A 1114 61.11 71.49 -38.87
CA SER A 1114 60.29 71.52 -37.66
C SER A 1114 59.12 72.48 -37.85
N GLU A 1115 57.99 72.16 -37.21
CA GLU A 1115 56.73 72.90 -37.25
C GLU A 1115 56.12 73.03 -38.67
N VAL A 1116 56.18 71.96 -39.47
CA VAL A 1116 55.57 71.92 -40.81
C VAL A 1116 54.10 71.53 -40.71
N THR A 1117 53.19 72.50 -40.77
CA THR A 1117 51.74 72.27 -40.79
C THR A 1117 51.28 71.73 -42.15
N ILE A 1118 50.73 70.52 -42.19
CA ILE A 1118 50.27 69.82 -43.39
C ILE A 1118 48.83 69.33 -43.18
N GLU A 1119 47.97 69.54 -44.17
CA GLU A 1119 46.62 68.96 -44.24
C GLU A 1119 46.61 67.84 -45.29
N ILE A 1120 46.43 66.58 -44.86
CA ILE A 1120 46.43 65.40 -45.74
C ILE A 1120 45.00 64.90 -45.97
N PRO A 1121 44.51 64.88 -47.23
CA PRO A 1121 43.19 64.33 -47.56
C PRO A 1121 43.07 62.83 -47.22
N PRO A 1122 41.84 62.32 -47.06
CA PRO A 1122 41.57 60.91 -46.80
C PRO A 1122 42.27 59.97 -47.78
N LEU A 1123 42.93 58.92 -47.28
CA LEU A 1123 43.57 57.87 -48.10
C LEU A 1123 44.60 58.37 -49.13
N GLN A 1124 45.07 59.61 -49.01
CA GLN A 1124 46.07 60.23 -49.89
C GLN A 1124 47.42 60.39 -49.21
N GLN A 1125 48.46 60.69 -50.00
CA GLN A 1125 49.82 60.92 -49.53
C GLN A 1125 50.32 62.29 -49.95
N ILE A 1126 51.05 62.96 -49.07
CA ILE A 1126 51.71 64.24 -49.32
C ILE A 1126 53.22 64.07 -49.17
N LYS A 1127 53.98 64.84 -49.97
CA LYS A 1127 55.44 64.83 -50.00
C LYS A 1127 55.96 66.18 -49.46
N HIS A 1128 56.87 66.14 -48.49
CA HIS A 1128 57.58 67.31 -47.98
C HIS A 1128 59.07 67.20 -48.29
N SER A 1129 59.61 68.16 -49.04
CA SER A 1129 61.00 68.16 -49.53
C SER A 1129 61.90 69.07 -48.69
N PHE A 1130 63.11 68.60 -48.36
CA PHE A 1130 64.14 69.34 -47.63
C PHE A 1130 65.53 68.85 -48.05
N CYS A 1131 66.58 69.64 -47.81
CA CYS A 1131 67.95 69.21 -48.11
C CYS A 1131 68.81 69.18 -46.86
N LEU A 1132 69.66 68.15 -46.72
CA LEU A 1132 70.61 67.98 -45.64
C LEU A 1132 72.05 68.05 -46.17
N HIS A 1133 72.93 68.71 -45.44
CA HIS A 1133 74.35 68.84 -45.72
C HIS A 1133 75.16 68.33 -44.53
N PHE A 1134 75.75 67.15 -44.68
CA PHE A 1134 76.46 66.47 -43.61
C PHE A 1134 77.92 66.93 -43.58
N LEU A 1135 78.39 67.44 -42.44
CA LEU A 1135 79.77 67.93 -42.26
C LEU A 1135 80.75 66.82 -41.85
N VAL A 1136 80.24 65.71 -41.32
CA VAL A 1136 81.03 64.59 -40.81
C VAL A 1136 80.50 63.27 -41.40
N PRO A 1137 81.37 62.37 -41.88
CA PRO A 1137 80.95 61.04 -42.32
C PRO A 1137 80.57 60.14 -41.13
N GLY A 1138 79.52 59.33 -41.27
CA GLY A 1138 78.97 58.50 -40.20
C GLY A 1138 77.58 57.93 -40.54
N GLU A 1139 77.00 57.17 -39.61
CA GLU A 1139 75.61 56.71 -39.72
C GLU A 1139 74.67 57.68 -39.00
N TYR A 1140 73.59 58.07 -39.68
CA TYR A 1140 72.58 58.99 -39.19
C TYR A 1140 71.20 58.34 -39.30
N THR A 1141 70.31 58.68 -38.37
CA THR A 1141 68.93 58.20 -38.34
C THR A 1141 67.97 59.37 -38.46
N LEU A 1142 67.14 59.35 -39.49
CA LEU A 1142 66.05 60.29 -39.68
C LEU A 1142 64.77 59.73 -39.05
N LEU A 1143 64.06 60.56 -38.29
CA LEU A 1143 62.80 60.24 -37.66
C LEU A 1143 61.78 61.31 -37.99
N ALA A 1144 60.66 60.89 -38.60
CA ALA A 1144 59.50 61.72 -38.79
C ALA A 1144 58.55 61.53 -37.61
N ALA A 1145 58.11 62.63 -37.00
CA ALA A 1145 57.08 62.64 -35.99
C ALA A 1145 56.03 63.67 -36.40
N ALA A 1146 54.75 63.32 -36.29
CA ALA A 1146 53.67 64.27 -36.51
C ALA A 1146 52.79 64.39 -35.27
N VAL A 1147 52.34 65.60 -35.01
CA VAL A 1147 51.34 65.90 -34.00
C VAL A 1147 50.02 66.19 -34.72
N ILE A 1148 48.97 65.42 -34.44
CA ILE A 1148 47.64 65.67 -35.02
C ILE A 1148 46.89 66.62 -34.07
N ASP A 1149 46.51 67.78 -34.59
CA ASP A 1149 45.87 68.84 -33.79
C ASP A 1149 44.37 68.58 -33.57
N ASP A 1150 43.67 68.04 -34.56
CA ASP A 1150 42.23 67.70 -34.53
C ASP A 1150 42.00 66.20 -34.79
N ALA A 1151 42.17 65.37 -33.76
CA ALA A 1151 42.00 63.92 -33.88
C ALA A 1151 40.55 63.45 -33.62
N ASN A 1152 40.04 62.55 -34.46
CA ASN A 1152 38.75 61.88 -34.26
C ASN A 1152 38.79 60.84 -33.12
N ASP A 1153 37.62 60.46 -32.60
CA ASP A 1153 37.50 59.61 -31.41
C ASP A 1153 38.08 58.21 -31.59
N ILE A 1154 38.07 57.63 -32.80
CA ILE A 1154 38.81 56.38 -33.12
C ILE A 1154 40.31 56.55 -32.87
N LEU A 1155 40.89 57.67 -33.29
CA LEU A 1155 42.32 57.93 -33.16
C LEU A 1155 42.70 58.14 -31.69
N ARG A 1156 41.84 58.81 -30.92
CA ARG A 1156 42.00 58.95 -29.47
C ARG A 1156 41.89 57.61 -28.74
N ALA A 1157 40.93 56.77 -29.12
CA ALA A 1157 40.72 55.45 -28.54
C ALA A 1157 41.93 54.53 -28.76
N ARG A 1158 42.54 54.58 -29.96
CA ARG A 1158 43.80 53.87 -30.24
C ARG A 1158 44.97 54.42 -29.41
N ALA A 1159 45.10 55.74 -29.31
CA ALA A 1159 46.18 56.40 -28.55
C ALA A 1159 46.02 56.28 -27.02
N ARG A 1160 44.91 55.71 -26.53
CA ARG A 1160 44.53 55.65 -25.11
C ARG A 1160 44.56 57.04 -24.43
N ALA A 1161 44.22 58.09 -25.19
CA ALA A 1161 44.21 59.46 -24.70
C ALA A 1161 43.01 59.67 -23.77
N THR A 1162 43.23 60.30 -22.61
CA THR A 1162 42.20 60.46 -21.56
C THR A 1162 41.48 61.81 -21.60
N SER A 1163 42.01 62.76 -22.40
CA SER A 1163 41.50 64.13 -22.52
C SER A 1163 41.24 64.50 -23.98
N SER A 1164 40.17 65.25 -24.24
CA SER A 1164 39.83 65.73 -25.59
C SER A 1164 40.81 66.78 -26.14
N ALA A 1165 41.61 67.40 -25.28
CA ALA A 1165 42.57 68.45 -25.62
C ALA A 1165 44.02 67.95 -25.73
N GLU A 1166 44.28 66.65 -25.59
CA GLU A 1166 45.62 66.08 -25.65
C GLU A 1166 46.02 65.82 -27.13
N PRO A 1167 47.15 66.40 -27.61
CA PRO A 1167 47.57 66.21 -29.00
C PRO A 1167 48.03 64.77 -29.25
N ILE A 1168 47.64 64.17 -30.39
CA ILE A 1168 48.03 62.80 -30.71
C ILE A 1168 49.39 62.78 -31.42
N PHE A 1169 50.36 62.11 -30.81
CA PHE A 1169 51.69 61.92 -31.38
C PHE A 1169 51.77 60.65 -32.23
N CYS A 1170 52.02 60.83 -33.52
CA CYS A 1170 52.34 59.73 -34.44
C CYS A 1170 53.84 59.75 -34.75
N ARG A 1171 54.53 58.61 -34.62
CA ARG A 1171 55.95 58.49 -34.98
C ARG A 1171 56.10 57.52 -36.14
N GLY A 1172 56.86 57.93 -37.15
CA GLY A 1172 57.28 57.07 -38.23
C GLY A 1172 58.40 56.12 -37.83
N PRO A 1173 58.63 55.04 -38.61
CA PRO A 1173 59.78 54.18 -38.42
C PRO A 1173 61.10 54.96 -38.66
N PRO A 1174 62.20 54.58 -37.97
CA PRO A 1174 63.52 55.17 -38.21
C PRO A 1174 64.01 54.88 -39.63
N TYR A 1175 64.57 55.89 -40.29
CA TYR A 1175 65.23 55.75 -41.59
C TYR A 1175 66.74 55.96 -41.43
N HIS A 1176 67.50 54.90 -41.66
CA HIS A 1176 68.96 54.92 -41.51
C HIS A 1176 69.67 55.35 -42.79
N LEU A 1177 70.59 56.29 -42.64
CA LEU A 1177 71.37 56.94 -43.69
C LEU A 1177 72.85 56.78 -43.39
N ARG A 1178 73.63 56.34 -44.39
CA ARG A 1178 75.07 56.19 -44.25
C ARG A 1178 75.77 57.30 -45.03
N VAL A 1179 76.51 58.16 -44.34
CA VAL A 1179 77.26 59.26 -44.95
C VAL A 1179 78.72 58.85 -45.09
N LEU A 1180 79.23 58.83 -46.31
CA LEU A 1180 80.60 58.47 -46.66
C LEU A 1180 81.48 59.72 -46.72
N GLY A 1181 82.73 59.63 -46.27
CA GLY A 1181 83.68 60.75 -46.35
C GLY A 1181 84.24 60.90 -47.76
N ASN A 1182 84.49 62.15 -48.21
CA ASN A 1182 85.24 62.38 -49.44
C ASN A 1182 86.68 61.89 -49.26
N THR A 1183 87.09 60.90 -50.05
CA THR A 1183 88.51 60.61 -50.32
C THR A 1183 88.93 61.24 -51.63
#